data_AF-A0A7Z9KQY2-F1
#
_entry.id   AF-A0A7Z9KQY2-F1
#
_cell.length_a   1.000
_cell.length_b   1.000
_cell.length_c   1.000
_cell.angle_alpha   90.00
_cell.angle_beta   90.00
_cell.angle_gamma   90.00
#
_symmetry.space_group_name_H-M   'P 1'
#
loop_
_entity.id
_entity.type
_entity.pdbx_description
1 polymer ?
#
loop_
_entity_poly.entity_id
_entity_poly.type
_entity_poly.pdbx_seq_one_letter_code
_entity_poly.pdbx_strand_id
1 'polypeptide(L)'
;MRKFSLLLLIIIGFQVFMVNTLANDDLPVIVLTGSEDDHHRMNEAIHGAHALAEVGAGYEAARVLAAIALQVRDSDLGNEAVHLLNEWGLTVNMVRQGSAKDVIVKIANAMRDRRHSGAALQHVRNLIELEFYTDAARLLRQGTVETNRNVIERTWGEILHRYRLPIELLRDDAKDADNELANALQTAHQQNQLRVQIRFLRVVDPEASEMAEMLLQRIEPHKRDEDDEEHRRPFERWVEHNDDESEEDERGPSIEELVLRVVHQAINLANRSKPSSRLLATLVTKAAPDSESADKARSLIKMLASPVTNTLDRTFVVEDDPGAGFFGAKRVRKYHLELSDRAIEQLHEEPKHYVRATFREGDDVYKDVGVRLKGGYGSFRMLDSDSKAAFTIKFNQFVKDQRFHGLRRIILNNAVQDPSYICEYIGYSLFRDAGVPAPRIGYAMLTINEESYGLYEQVEAISKDFLKRWYSKTGGNLYEGPGDVMQWDELDLDSNQEREDRSDLRHLAEAIEEANDDDPWELLADFVDVDNFTRFIALEQLINHWDGYTQTNNYRMYNNPETMKFEFFPHGADQLFEDLGGNIFREQGGILSRALVQTDSGKRRYGRMMHQLLEQVWDESTIKNRIAETYRLIHPYVAAESGKGRRVEEFEEAVRRMLRFVGARRYVVLSQLQATEQDHSWRERQHFGFNSFLHASHHDW
;
A
#
# COMPACT_ATOMS: atom_id res chain seq x y z
N MET A 1 14.45 7.09 5.86
CA MET A 1 15.10 7.55 7.11
C MET A 1 15.90 8.86 6.98
N ARG A 2 16.74 9.07 5.95
CA ARG A 2 17.51 10.33 5.81
C ARG A 2 16.67 11.62 5.70
N LYS A 3 15.48 11.59 5.07
CA LYS A 3 14.55 12.75 5.01
C LYS A 3 13.89 13.05 6.38
N PHE A 4 13.67 12.02 7.21
CA PHE A 4 13.17 12.17 8.58
C PHE A 4 14.25 12.71 9.52
N SER A 5 15.52 12.30 9.32
CA SER A 5 16.67 12.87 10.03
C SER A 5 16.95 14.32 9.64
N LEU A 6 16.69 14.71 8.38
CA LEU A 6 16.80 16.12 7.94
C LEU A 6 15.70 16.98 8.54
N LEU A 7 14.45 16.49 8.59
CA LEU A 7 13.35 17.17 9.28
C LEU A 7 13.61 17.28 10.79
N LEU A 8 14.15 16.22 11.42
CA LEU A 8 14.55 16.24 12.82
C LEU A 8 15.75 17.19 13.06
N LEU A 9 16.69 17.30 12.12
CA LEU A 9 17.79 18.26 12.17
C LEU A 9 17.31 19.70 11.93
N ILE A 10 16.25 19.92 11.15
CA ILE A 10 15.57 21.21 11.03
C ILE A 10 14.81 21.52 12.32
N ILE A 11 14.14 20.55 12.93
CA ILE A 11 13.42 20.68 14.22
C ILE A 11 14.40 20.96 15.37
N ILE A 12 15.55 20.27 15.41
CA ILE A 12 16.62 20.48 16.39
C ILE A 12 17.39 21.76 16.10
N GLY A 13 17.63 22.09 14.82
CA GLY A 13 18.23 23.35 14.39
C GLY A 13 17.38 24.56 14.74
N PHE A 14 16.05 24.45 14.61
CA PHE A 14 15.09 25.45 15.07
C PHE A 14 15.01 25.53 16.59
N GLN A 15 15.07 24.41 17.34
CA GLN A 15 15.16 24.46 18.80
C GLN A 15 16.46 25.12 19.29
N VAL A 16 17.59 24.89 18.63
CA VAL A 16 18.86 25.55 19.01
C VAL A 16 18.85 27.05 18.69
N PHE A 17 18.08 27.50 17.69
CA PHE A 17 17.88 28.94 17.41
C PHE A 17 16.81 29.60 18.32
N MET A 18 15.92 28.82 18.95
CA MET A 18 14.81 29.35 19.78
C MET A 18 14.97 29.20 21.31
N VAL A 19 16.09 28.68 21.82
CA VAL A 19 16.26 28.56 23.28
C VAL A 19 16.78 29.84 23.96
N ASN A 20 17.07 30.92 23.22
CA ASN A 20 17.54 32.18 23.84
C ASN A 20 16.51 33.31 23.99
N THR A 21 15.22 33.08 23.72
CA THR A 21 14.17 34.10 23.94
C THR A 21 12.85 33.53 24.46
N LEU A 22 12.90 32.66 25.47
CA LEU A 22 11.76 32.40 26.34
C LEU A 22 11.76 33.42 27.49
N ALA A 23 11.50 34.69 27.19
CA ALA A 23 11.25 35.70 28.22
C ALA A 23 10.48 36.96 27.78
N ASN A 24 10.25 37.24 26.49
CA ASN A 24 9.51 38.44 26.05
C ASN A 24 8.57 38.12 24.88
N ASP A 25 7.39 38.74 24.88
CA ASP A 25 6.28 38.67 23.91
C ASP A 25 6.62 39.16 22.48
N ASP A 26 7.89 39.13 22.07
CA ASP A 26 8.32 39.59 20.75
C ASP A 26 8.36 38.44 19.74
N LEU A 27 8.02 38.76 18.47
CA LEU A 27 8.14 37.82 17.35
C LEU A 27 9.61 37.44 17.13
N PRO A 28 9.90 36.25 16.55
CA PRO A 28 11.26 35.89 16.21
C PRO A 28 11.87 36.93 15.27
N VAL A 29 13.09 37.37 15.58
CA VAL A 29 13.87 38.30 14.74
C VAL A 29 14.56 37.49 13.66
N ILE A 30 14.12 37.62 12.40
CA ILE A 30 14.82 37.05 11.25
C ILE A 30 15.91 38.05 10.85
N VAL A 31 17.13 37.62 10.55
CA VAL A 31 18.21 38.52 10.13
C VAL A 31 18.45 38.29 8.64
N LEU A 32 18.28 39.33 7.82
CA LEU A 32 18.44 39.26 6.37
C LEU A 32 19.71 40.02 5.96
N THR A 33 20.52 39.36 5.13
CA THR A 33 21.68 39.95 4.47
C THR A 33 21.34 40.50 3.07
N GLY A 34 20.17 40.15 2.54
CA GLY A 34 19.68 40.56 1.23
C GLY A 34 20.18 39.67 0.08
N SER A 35 20.62 38.45 0.38
CA SER A 35 21.12 37.48 -0.61
C SER A 35 20.00 36.57 -1.15
N GLU A 36 20.21 35.91 -2.30
CA GLU A 36 19.30 34.87 -2.81
C GLU A 36 19.11 33.71 -1.83
N ASP A 37 20.13 33.42 -1.01
CA ASP A 37 20.08 32.38 0.03
C ASP A 37 19.07 32.73 1.15
N ASP A 38 18.87 34.02 1.44
CA ASP A 38 17.85 34.48 2.39
C ASP A 38 16.42 34.26 1.86
N HIS A 39 16.23 34.38 0.54
CA HIS A 39 14.94 34.15 -0.11
C HIS A 39 14.57 32.66 -0.08
N HIS A 40 15.51 31.77 -0.40
CA HIS A 40 15.32 30.31 -0.33
C HIS A 40 14.98 29.86 1.10
N ARG A 41 15.70 30.36 2.11
CA ARG A 41 15.45 30.02 3.52
C ARG A 41 14.09 30.50 4.01
N MET A 42 13.61 31.67 3.58
CA MET A 42 12.27 32.12 3.94
C MET A 42 11.20 31.27 3.28
N ASN A 43 11.40 30.87 2.03
CA ASN A 43 10.48 29.96 1.34
C ASN A 43 10.39 28.62 2.09
N GLU A 44 11.52 28.02 2.46
CA GLU A 44 11.54 26.81 3.29
C GLU A 44 10.90 27.01 4.67
N ALA A 45 11.05 28.19 5.29
CA ALA A 45 10.42 28.51 6.56
C ALA A 45 8.88 28.61 6.46
N ILE A 46 8.36 29.17 5.36
CA ILE A 46 6.92 29.19 5.06
C ILE A 46 6.39 27.75 4.91
N HIS A 47 7.08 26.92 4.12
CA HIS A 47 6.73 25.52 3.94
C HIS A 47 6.82 24.71 5.25
N GLY A 48 7.86 24.96 6.06
CA GLY A 48 8.08 24.32 7.35
C GLY A 48 7.04 24.71 8.40
N ALA A 49 6.62 25.97 8.45
CA ALA A 49 5.56 26.45 9.34
C ALA A 49 4.25 25.66 9.09
N HIS A 50 3.98 25.36 7.83
CA HIS A 50 2.81 24.59 7.43
C HIS A 50 2.81 23.16 8.02
N ALA A 51 3.93 22.46 7.88
CA ALA A 51 4.11 21.11 8.46
C ALA A 51 4.09 21.13 9.99
N LEU A 52 4.67 22.16 10.62
CA LEU A 52 4.64 22.35 12.08
C LEU A 52 3.22 22.52 12.61
N ALA A 53 2.36 23.26 11.90
CA ALA A 53 0.96 23.42 12.30
C ALA A 53 0.18 22.11 12.27
N GLU A 54 0.45 21.25 11.29
CA GLU A 54 -0.20 19.93 11.18
C GLU A 54 0.19 18.96 12.30
N VAL A 55 1.41 19.06 12.84
CA VAL A 55 1.91 18.21 13.94
C VAL A 55 1.66 18.78 15.33
N GLY A 56 0.86 19.85 15.44
CA GLY A 56 0.44 20.43 16.72
C GLY A 56 1.32 21.57 17.23
N ALA A 57 2.36 21.97 16.49
CA ALA A 57 3.20 23.14 16.77
C ALA A 57 2.69 24.43 16.07
N GLY A 58 1.36 24.56 15.94
CA GLY A 58 0.73 25.63 15.16
C GLY A 58 1.00 27.04 15.68
N TYR A 59 1.13 27.23 17.00
CA TYR A 59 1.40 28.55 17.57
C TYR A 59 2.76 29.10 17.11
N GLU A 60 3.81 28.28 17.14
CA GLU A 60 5.14 28.69 16.70
C GLU A 60 5.19 28.88 15.18
N ALA A 61 4.49 28.04 14.43
CA ALA A 61 4.31 28.22 12.99
C ALA A 61 3.69 29.59 12.65
N ALA A 62 2.63 29.98 13.37
CA ALA A 62 1.98 31.27 13.16
C ALA A 62 2.90 32.45 13.51
N ARG A 63 3.74 32.32 14.55
CA ARG A 63 4.75 33.34 14.89
C ARG A 63 5.81 33.49 13.80
N VAL A 64 6.26 32.39 13.20
CA VAL A 64 7.21 32.42 12.06
C VAL A 64 6.57 33.14 10.86
N LEU A 65 5.35 32.76 10.48
CA LEU A 65 4.64 33.42 9.37
C LEU A 65 4.40 34.91 9.65
N ALA A 66 4.02 35.27 10.88
CA ALA A 66 3.81 36.67 11.26
C ALA A 66 5.10 37.49 11.22
N ALA A 67 6.24 36.89 11.57
CA ALA A 67 7.55 37.55 11.44
C ALA A 67 7.92 37.78 9.97
N ILE A 68 7.77 36.77 9.11
CA ILE A 68 8.02 36.89 7.66
C ILE A 68 7.14 37.97 7.03
N ALA A 69 5.83 37.93 7.32
CA ALA A 69 4.85 38.91 6.83
C ALA A 69 5.19 40.37 7.21
N LEU A 70 5.84 40.60 8.35
CA LEU A 70 6.21 41.94 8.82
C LEU A 70 7.53 42.44 8.23
N GLN A 71 8.43 41.50 7.93
CA GLN A 71 9.81 41.82 7.62
C GLN A 71 10.05 42.00 6.13
N VAL A 72 9.35 41.25 5.29
CA VAL A 72 9.37 41.40 3.83
C VAL A 72 7.99 41.82 3.30
N ARG A 73 7.45 42.89 3.90
CA ARG A 73 6.18 43.49 3.46
C ARG A 73 6.27 43.84 1.97
N ASP A 74 5.17 43.56 1.25
CA ASP A 74 5.02 43.83 -0.18
C ASP A 74 5.91 42.97 -1.11
N SER A 75 6.43 41.83 -0.61
CA SER A 75 7.04 40.76 -1.42
C SER A 75 6.09 39.57 -1.58
N ASP A 76 6.33 38.71 -2.57
CA ASP A 76 5.54 37.49 -2.79
C ASP A 76 5.54 36.59 -1.54
N LEU A 77 6.69 36.38 -0.91
CA LEU A 77 6.81 35.60 0.33
C LEU A 77 6.09 36.26 1.53
N GLY A 78 6.13 37.59 1.61
CA GLY A 78 5.38 38.34 2.64
C GLY A 78 3.87 38.21 2.45
N ASN A 79 3.41 38.29 1.20
CA ASN A 79 2.00 38.11 0.83
C ASN A 79 1.53 36.67 1.06
N GLU A 80 2.37 35.68 0.74
CA GLU A 80 2.11 34.26 0.99
C GLU A 80 1.98 33.95 2.49
N ALA A 81 2.89 34.50 3.32
CA ALA A 81 2.80 34.35 4.77
C ALA A 81 1.53 34.98 5.36
N VAL A 82 1.10 36.15 4.86
CA VAL A 82 -0.18 36.77 5.22
C VAL A 82 -1.36 35.91 4.76
N HIS A 83 -1.29 35.36 3.55
CA HIS A 83 -2.32 34.49 3.01
C HIS A 83 -2.53 33.26 3.89
N LEU A 84 -1.46 32.55 4.27
CA LEU A 84 -1.53 31.38 5.14
C LEU A 84 -2.09 31.70 6.53
N LEU A 85 -1.69 32.83 7.13
CA LEU A 85 -2.28 33.29 8.38
C LEU A 85 -3.79 33.53 8.25
N ASN A 86 -4.22 34.16 7.16
CA ASN A 86 -5.64 34.40 6.89
C ASN A 86 -6.42 33.08 6.71
N GLU A 87 -5.81 32.08 6.07
CA GLU A 87 -6.40 30.72 5.99
C GLU A 87 -6.61 30.10 7.37
N TRP A 88 -5.75 30.40 8.34
CA TRP A 88 -5.88 29.94 9.73
C TRP A 88 -6.84 30.80 10.56
N GLY A 89 -7.51 31.78 9.93
CA GLY A 89 -8.40 32.73 10.60
C GLY A 89 -7.64 33.68 11.53
N LEU A 90 -6.37 33.93 11.23
CA LEU A 90 -5.45 34.79 11.98
C LEU A 90 -5.08 36.03 11.16
N THR A 91 -4.78 37.10 11.88
CA THR A 91 -4.07 38.25 11.33
C THR A 91 -2.71 38.36 12.02
N VAL A 92 -1.76 39.03 11.39
CA VAL A 92 -0.45 39.31 12.02
C VAL A 92 -0.60 39.96 13.40
N ASN A 93 -1.59 40.85 13.57
CA ASN A 93 -1.86 41.49 14.87
C ASN A 93 -2.44 40.51 15.90
N MET A 94 -3.30 39.57 15.48
CA MET A 94 -3.81 38.51 16.36
C MET A 94 -2.70 37.61 16.88
N VAL A 95 -1.70 37.30 16.05
CA VAL A 95 -0.53 36.50 16.47
C VAL A 95 0.36 37.28 17.45
N ARG A 96 0.49 38.60 17.27
CA ARG A 96 1.35 39.46 18.11
C ARG A 96 0.74 39.88 19.45
N GLN A 97 -0.56 40.13 19.46
CA GLN A 97 -1.25 40.82 20.56
C GLN A 97 -2.40 40.00 21.13
N GLY A 98 -2.75 38.88 20.49
CA GLY A 98 -3.81 37.98 20.95
C GLY A 98 -3.32 36.98 21.98
N SER A 99 -4.28 36.32 22.65
CA SER A 99 -3.98 35.21 23.56
C SER A 99 -3.46 34.00 22.79
N ALA A 100 -2.36 33.40 23.26
CA ALA A 100 -1.83 32.14 22.73
C ALA A 100 -2.91 31.05 22.65
N LYS A 101 -3.81 30.99 23.63
CA LYS A 101 -4.93 30.03 23.65
C LYS A 101 -5.88 30.24 22.47
N ASP A 102 -6.20 31.49 22.13
CA ASP A 102 -7.12 31.81 21.04
C ASP A 102 -6.49 31.53 19.67
N VAL A 103 -5.19 31.82 19.53
CA VAL A 103 -4.40 31.48 18.34
C VAL A 103 -4.35 29.97 18.15
N ILE A 104 -4.04 29.21 19.21
CA ILE A 104 -4.01 27.74 19.18
C ILE A 104 -5.37 27.17 18.78
N VAL A 105 -6.48 27.66 19.36
CA VAL A 105 -7.83 27.17 19.04
C VAL A 105 -8.19 27.47 17.59
N LYS A 106 -7.89 28.67 17.08
CA LYS A 106 -8.14 29.04 15.68
C LYS A 106 -7.36 28.17 14.71
N ILE A 107 -6.07 27.94 14.97
CA ILE A 107 -5.25 27.05 14.15
C ILE A 107 -5.76 25.62 14.25
N ALA A 108 -6.07 25.12 15.44
CA ALA A 108 -6.60 23.77 15.61
C ALA A 108 -7.91 23.57 14.82
N ASN A 109 -8.81 24.57 14.82
CA ASN A 109 -10.04 24.54 14.03
C ASN A 109 -9.75 24.60 12.52
N ALA A 110 -8.88 25.51 12.08
CA ALA A 110 -8.50 25.61 10.67
C ALA A 110 -7.83 24.32 10.16
N MET A 111 -6.95 23.72 10.96
CA MET A 111 -6.31 22.43 10.66
C MET A 111 -7.35 21.30 10.66
N ARG A 112 -8.33 21.32 11.57
CA ARG A 112 -9.42 20.34 11.58
C ARG A 112 -10.30 20.45 10.33
N ASP A 113 -10.70 21.66 9.95
CA ASP A 113 -11.50 21.91 8.75
C ASP A 113 -10.73 21.54 7.47
N ARG A 114 -9.43 21.82 7.44
CA ARG A 114 -8.54 21.42 6.35
C ARG A 114 -8.37 19.90 6.28
N ARG A 115 -8.24 19.21 7.42
CA ARG A 115 -8.18 17.74 7.46
C ARG A 115 -9.49 17.11 7.01
N HIS A 116 -10.63 17.66 7.42
CA HIS A 116 -11.94 17.18 6.94
C HIS A 116 -12.10 17.37 5.43
N SER A 117 -11.70 18.52 4.89
CA SER A 117 -11.71 18.76 3.43
C SER A 117 -10.69 17.89 2.69
N GLY A 118 -9.50 17.65 3.26
CA GLY A 118 -8.49 16.74 2.72
C GLY A 118 -8.95 15.28 2.68
N ALA A 119 -9.61 14.81 3.74
CA ALA A 119 -10.19 13.47 3.78
C ALA A 119 -11.33 13.32 2.74
N ALA A 120 -12.20 14.31 2.59
CA ALA A 120 -13.25 14.29 1.56
C ALA A 120 -12.68 14.30 0.13
N LEU A 121 -11.63 15.09 -0.10
CA LEU A 121 -10.89 15.11 -1.36
C LEU A 121 -10.28 13.74 -1.67
N GLN A 122 -9.66 13.12 -0.66
CA GLN A 122 -9.03 11.81 -0.82
C GLN A 122 -10.06 10.69 -1.02
N HIS A 123 -11.19 10.77 -0.32
CA HIS A 123 -12.33 9.87 -0.48
C HIS A 123 -12.85 9.90 -1.93
N VAL A 124 -13.12 11.09 -2.49
CA VAL A 124 -13.55 11.22 -3.89
C VAL A 124 -12.53 10.63 -4.87
N ARG A 125 -11.23 10.84 -4.64
CA ARG A 125 -10.19 10.20 -5.48
C ARG A 125 -10.24 8.69 -5.42
N ASN A 126 -10.35 8.13 -4.21
CA ASN A 126 -10.40 6.69 -4.03
C ASN A 126 -11.65 6.12 -4.69
N LEU A 127 -12.81 6.78 -4.58
CA LEU A 127 -14.01 6.39 -5.32
C LEU A 127 -13.80 6.38 -6.84
N ILE A 128 -13.14 7.40 -7.41
CA ILE A 128 -12.86 7.43 -8.85
C ILE A 128 -11.90 6.31 -9.26
N GLU A 129 -10.81 6.10 -8.51
CA GLU A 129 -9.81 5.04 -8.75
C GLU A 129 -10.38 3.62 -8.60
N LEU A 130 -11.39 3.46 -7.73
CA LEU A 130 -12.17 2.24 -7.51
C LEU A 130 -13.40 2.12 -8.44
N GLU A 131 -13.55 3.05 -9.40
CA GLU A 131 -14.61 3.07 -10.41
C GLU A 131 -16.05 3.26 -9.84
N PHE A 132 -16.16 3.82 -8.63
CA PHE A 132 -17.42 4.24 -8.01
C PHE A 132 -17.83 5.65 -8.47
N TYR A 133 -17.94 5.85 -9.79
CA TYR A 133 -18.16 7.16 -10.40
C TYR A 133 -19.45 7.85 -9.95
N THR A 134 -20.55 7.09 -9.77
CA THR A 134 -21.83 7.65 -9.29
C THR A 134 -21.73 8.18 -7.87
N ASP A 135 -20.99 7.50 -6.99
CA ASP A 135 -20.80 7.94 -5.61
C ASP A 135 -19.86 9.15 -5.54
N ALA A 136 -18.80 9.16 -6.37
CA ALA A 136 -17.91 10.30 -6.52
C ALA A 136 -18.66 11.55 -7.03
N ALA A 137 -19.48 11.41 -8.08
CA ALA A 137 -20.29 12.49 -8.64
C ALA A 137 -21.26 13.06 -7.61
N ARG A 138 -21.96 12.19 -6.86
CA ARG A 138 -22.89 12.61 -5.81
C ARG A 138 -22.20 13.43 -4.72
N LEU A 139 -21.01 13.01 -4.26
CA LEU A 139 -20.26 13.72 -3.23
C LEU A 139 -19.73 15.06 -3.72
N LEU A 140 -19.19 15.10 -4.94
CA LEU A 140 -18.75 16.34 -5.57
C LEU A 140 -19.88 17.36 -5.64
N ARG A 141 -21.10 16.92 -6.00
CA ARG A 141 -22.27 17.82 -6.07
C ARG A 141 -22.83 18.19 -4.70
N GLN A 142 -22.89 17.28 -3.74
CA GLN A 142 -23.33 17.61 -2.37
C GLN A 142 -22.51 18.74 -1.74
N GLY A 143 -21.22 18.85 -2.07
CA GLY A 143 -20.34 19.91 -1.60
C GLY A 143 -20.45 21.25 -2.33
N THR A 144 -21.33 21.41 -3.33
CA THR A 144 -21.31 22.56 -4.25
C THR A 144 -22.65 23.28 -4.45
N VAL A 145 -23.80 22.69 -4.07
CA VAL A 145 -25.15 23.19 -4.38
C VAL A 145 -25.42 24.64 -3.91
N GLU A 146 -24.73 25.12 -2.86
CA GLU A 146 -24.91 26.47 -2.32
C GLU A 146 -23.60 27.27 -2.18
N THR A 147 -22.52 26.80 -2.82
CA THR A 147 -21.17 27.30 -2.56
C THR A 147 -20.67 28.22 -3.69
N ASN A 148 -20.06 29.35 -3.37
CA ASN A 148 -19.48 30.25 -4.38
C ASN A 148 -18.31 29.57 -5.14
N ARG A 149 -18.14 29.89 -6.42
CA ARG A 149 -17.12 29.39 -7.35
C ARG A 149 -15.73 29.28 -6.73
N ASN A 150 -15.25 30.33 -6.06
CA ASN A 150 -13.90 30.33 -5.47
C ASN A 150 -13.72 29.24 -4.39
N VAL A 151 -14.77 28.92 -3.65
CA VAL A 151 -14.73 27.87 -2.62
C VAL A 151 -14.74 26.48 -3.28
N ILE A 152 -15.53 26.31 -4.35
CA ILE A 152 -15.53 25.08 -5.15
C ILE A 152 -14.15 24.85 -5.78
N GLU A 153 -13.54 25.87 -6.38
CA GLU A 153 -12.19 25.79 -6.96
C GLU A 153 -11.15 25.47 -5.88
N ARG A 154 -11.26 26.07 -4.68
CA ARG A 154 -10.34 25.75 -3.57
C ARG A 154 -10.51 24.31 -3.05
N THR A 155 -11.73 23.79 -3.00
CA THR A 155 -12.01 22.46 -2.42
C THR A 155 -11.83 21.33 -3.43
N TRP A 156 -12.29 21.53 -4.68
CA TRP A 156 -12.37 20.52 -5.73
C TRP A 156 -11.52 20.83 -6.96
N GLY A 157 -10.82 21.96 -6.99
CA GLY A 157 -9.98 22.37 -8.12
C GLY A 157 -8.98 21.30 -8.55
N GLU A 158 -8.40 20.55 -7.60
CA GLU A 158 -7.48 19.46 -7.97
C GLU A 158 -8.20 18.33 -8.73
N ILE A 159 -9.45 17.99 -8.37
CA ILE A 159 -10.24 16.99 -9.10
C ILE A 159 -10.62 17.54 -10.47
N LEU A 160 -11.13 18.77 -10.52
CA LEU A 160 -11.53 19.43 -11.76
C LEU A 160 -10.37 19.52 -12.75
N HIS A 161 -9.19 19.94 -12.29
CA HIS A 161 -7.99 20.04 -13.11
C HIS A 161 -7.47 18.66 -13.53
N ARG A 162 -7.29 17.72 -12.58
CA ARG A 162 -6.78 16.37 -12.88
C ARG A 162 -7.63 15.63 -13.92
N TYR A 163 -8.95 15.77 -13.84
CA TYR A 163 -9.89 15.10 -14.75
C TYR A 163 -10.42 16.03 -15.86
N ARG A 164 -9.88 17.24 -15.98
CA ARG A 164 -10.24 18.24 -17.00
C ARG A 164 -11.75 18.48 -17.10
N LEU A 165 -12.40 18.55 -15.94
CA LEU A 165 -13.84 18.73 -15.84
C LEU A 165 -14.16 20.24 -15.76
N PRO A 166 -15.10 20.74 -16.57
CA PRO A 166 -15.61 22.09 -16.38
C PRO A 166 -16.35 22.21 -15.05
N ILE A 167 -16.12 23.32 -14.33
CA ILE A 167 -16.76 23.59 -13.03
C ILE A 167 -18.28 23.65 -13.14
N GLU A 168 -18.81 23.96 -14.32
CA GLU A 168 -20.22 24.01 -14.64
C GLU A 168 -20.90 22.65 -14.39
N LEU A 169 -20.21 21.52 -14.58
CA LEU A 169 -20.75 20.19 -14.29
C LEU A 169 -21.03 19.96 -12.80
N LEU A 170 -20.37 20.72 -11.90
CA LEU A 170 -20.64 20.66 -10.46
C LEU A 170 -21.83 21.52 -10.02
N ARG A 171 -22.31 22.40 -10.91
CA ARG A 171 -23.34 23.41 -10.61
C ARG A 171 -24.62 23.23 -11.42
N ASP A 172 -24.66 22.28 -12.35
CA ASP A 172 -25.84 22.06 -13.17
C ASP A 172 -26.99 21.54 -12.30
N ASP A 173 -28.13 22.26 -12.35
CA ASP A 173 -29.39 21.91 -11.67
C ASP A 173 -30.23 20.91 -12.49
N ALA A 174 -29.71 20.43 -13.62
CA ALA A 174 -30.38 19.42 -14.43
C ALA A 174 -30.69 18.14 -13.64
N LYS A 175 -31.84 17.54 -13.97
CA LYS A 175 -32.37 16.34 -13.32
C LYS A 175 -31.44 15.12 -13.43
N ASP A 176 -30.56 15.10 -14.42
CA ASP A 176 -29.61 14.01 -14.72
C ASP A 176 -28.13 14.40 -14.50
N ALA A 177 -27.86 15.54 -13.86
CA ALA A 177 -26.49 16.06 -13.70
C ALA A 177 -25.52 15.11 -12.95
N ASP A 178 -26.01 14.27 -12.03
CA ASP A 178 -25.18 13.22 -11.38
C ASP A 178 -24.68 12.19 -12.40
N ASN A 179 -25.52 11.79 -13.36
CA ASN A 179 -25.18 10.80 -14.39
C ASN A 179 -24.22 11.40 -15.42
N GLU A 180 -24.45 12.66 -15.80
CA GLU A 180 -23.55 13.37 -16.71
C GLU A 180 -22.15 13.55 -16.10
N LEU A 181 -22.08 13.97 -14.85
CA LEU A 181 -20.80 14.09 -14.13
C LEU A 181 -20.12 12.72 -13.94
N ALA A 182 -20.87 11.67 -13.62
CA ALA A 182 -20.33 10.31 -13.50
C ALA A 182 -19.74 9.81 -14.83
N ASN A 183 -20.43 10.04 -15.95
CA ASN A 183 -19.93 9.68 -17.29
C ASN A 183 -18.70 10.49 -17.69
N ALA A 184 -18.66 11.79 -17.36
CA ALA A 184 -17.50 12.65 -17.60
C ALA A 184 -16.29 12.19 -16.77
N LEU A 185 -16.49 11.89 -15.48
CA LEU A 185 -15.48 11.31 -14.59
C LEU A 185 -14.95 9.98 -15.14
N GLN A 186 -15.84 9.07 -15.55
CA GLN A 186 -15.45 7.79 -16.13
C GLN A 186 -14.57 7.96 -17.36
N THR A 187 -15.02 8.81 -18.31
CA THR A 187 -14.29 9.08 -19.55
C THR A 187 -12.90 9.65 -19.25
N ALA A 188 -12.84 10.71 -18.44
CA ALA A 188 -11.58 11.37 -18.08
C ALA A 188 -10.63 10.44 -17.32
N HIS A 189 -11.15 9.65 -16.37
CA HIS A 189 -10.36 8.68 -15.62
C HIS A 189 -9.77 7.60 -16.54
N GLN A 190 -10.56 7.03 -17.45
CA GLN A 190 -10.09 6.02 -18.41
C GLN A 190 -9.00 6.57 -19.35
N GLN A 191 -9.13 7.81 -19.81
CA GLN A 191 -8.10 8.48 -20.62
C GLN A 191 -6.80 8.69 -19.84
N ASN A 192 -6.91 9.14 -18.58
CA ASN A 192 -5.75 9.32 -17.72
C ASN A 192 -5.04 7.98 -17.42
N GLN A 193 -5.80 6.91 -17.15
CA GLN A 193 -5.22 5.57 -16.98
C GLN A 193 -4.49 5.11 -18.24
N LEU A 194 -5.06 5.34 -19.42
CA LEU A 194 -4.43 4.99 -20.69
C LEU A 194 -3.09 5.72 -20.88
N ARG A 195 -3.05 7.03 -20.63
CA ARG A 195 -1.81 7.83 -20.67
C ARG A 195 -0.75 7.30 -19.72
N VAL A 196 -1.13 7.01 -18.48
CA VAL A 196 -0.21 6.48 -17.45
C VAL A 196 0.33 5.11 -17.85
N GLN A 197 -0.52 4.22 -18.37
CA GLN A 197 -0.09 2.89 -18.84
C GLN A 197 0.87 2.96 -20.02
N ILE A 198 0.63 3.87 -20.97
CA ILE A 198 1.56 4.12 -22.09
C ILE A 198 2.90 4.61 -21.55
N ARG A 199 2.93 5.58 -20.63
CA ARG A 199 4.20 6.05 -20.04
C ARG A 199 4.95 4.96 -19.30
N PHE A 200 4.25 4.08 -18.57
CA PHE A 200 4.88 2.93 -17.93
C PHE A 200 5.44 1.91 -18.92
N LEU A 201 4.94 1.87 -20.15
CA LEU A 201 5.51 1.02 -21.20
C LEU A 201 6.96 1.37 -21.49
N ARG A 202 7.37 2.64 -21.33
CA ARG A 202 8.74 3.10 -21.56
C ARG A 202 9.77 2.33 -20.75
N VAL A 203 9.37 1.80 -19.59
CA VAL A 203 10.21 0.96 -18.73
C VAL A 203 10.54 -0.39 -19.39
N VAL A 204 9.59 -0.93 -20.16
CA VAL A 204 9.70 -2.26 -20.79
C VAL A 204 10.22 -2.14 -22.22
N ASP A 205 9.75 -1.13 -22.95
CA ASP A 205 10.02 -0.87 -24.37
C ASP A 205 9.80 0.63 -24.68
N PRO A 206 10.88 1.45 -24.67
CA PRO A 206 10.81 2.88 -24.96
C PRO A 206 10.21 3.20 -26.34
N GLU A 207 10.63 2.49 -27.37
CA GLU A 207 10.18 2.72 -28.76
C GLU A 207 8.67 2.47 -28.88
N ALA A 208 8.18 1.38 -28.27
CA ALA A 208 6.75 1.08 -28.26
C ALA A 208 5.94 2.13 -27.48
N SER A 209 6.51 2.71 -26.40
CA SER A 209 5.89 3.81 -25.66
C SER A 209 5.73 5.05 -26.53
N GLU A 210 6.79 5.49 -27.19
CA GLU A 210 6.77 6.69 -28.05
C GLU A 210 5.73 6.55 -29.18
N MET A 211 5.74 5.40 -29.87
CA MET A 211 4.76 5.15 -30.94
C MET A 211 3.32 5.10 -30.41
N ALA A 212 3.11 4.58 -29.20
CA ALA A 212 1.80 4.56 -28.56
C ALA A 212 1.33 5.97 -28.15
N GLU A 213 2.23 6.84 -27.70
CA GLU A 213 1.92 8.25 -27.41
C GLU A 213 1.53 9.00 -28.68
N MET A 214 2.30 8.84 -29.76
CA MET A 214 1.97 9.41 -31.07
C MET A 214 0.59 8.93 -31.56
N LEU A 215 0.31 7.63 -31.42
CA LEU A 215 -0.98 7.06 -31.82
C LEU A 215 -2.14 7.58 -30.96
N LEU A 216 -1.93 7.71 -29.64
CA LEU A 216 -2.93 8.27 -28.73
C LEU A 216 -3.25 9.73 -29.09
N GLN A 217 -2.25 10.56 -29.40
CA GLN A 217 -2.46 11.95 -29.82
C GLN A 217 -3.31 12.05 -31.10
N ARG A 218 -3.27 11.04 -31.99
CA ARG A 218 -4.12 11.00 -33.20
C ARG A 218 -5.56 10.59 -32.89
N ILE A 219 -5.76 9.68 -31.94
CA ILE A 219 -7.10 9.25 -31.48
C ILE A 219 -7.76 10.37 -30.65
N GLU A 220 -6.97 11.04 -29.81
CA GLU A 220 -7.39 12.06 -28.86
C GLU A 220 -6.55 13.33 -29.02
N PRO A 221 -6.79 14.14 -30.07
CA PRO A 221 -6.05 15.38 -30.28
C PRO A 221 -6.33 16.35 -29.12
N HIS A 222 -5.31 16.61 -28.30
CA HIS A 222 -5.37 17.56 -27.19
C HIS A 222 -4.68 18.87 -27.55
N LYS A 223 -5.14 19.99 -26.99
CA LYS A 223 -4.31 21.20 -26.88
C LYS A 223 -3.26 20.96 -25.79
N ARG A 224 -1.97 21.16 -26.10
CA ARG A 224 -0.91 21.29 -25.10
C ARG A 224 -1.20 22.58 -24.33
N ASP A 225 -1.57 22.48 -23.04
CA ASP A 225 -1.57 23.64 -22.15
C ASP A 225 -0.23 23.67 -21.41
N GLU A 226 0.44 24.82 -21.40
CA GLU A 226 1.77 25.04 -20.81
C GLU A 226 1.80 24.78 -19.29
N ASP A 227 0.64 24.82 -18.61
CA ASP A 227 0.49 24.55 -17.17
C ASP A 227 0.63 23.05 -16.78
N ASP A 228 0.62 22.12 -17.76
CA ASP A 228 0.74 20.68 -17.50
C ASP A 228 2.14 20.28 -16.96
N GLU A 229 3.16 21.16 -17.00
CA GLU A 229 4.51 20.85 -16.47
C GLU A 229 4.67 21.13 -14.97
N GLU A 230 4.02 22.17 -14.44
CA GLU A 230 4.27 22.68 -13.09
C GLU A 230 3.67 21.78 -11.99
N HIS A 231 2.58 21.08 -12.31
CA HIS A 231 1.81 20.24 -11.36
C HIS A 231 2.05 18.73 -11.51
N ARG A 232 2.96 18.31 -12.38
CA ARG A 232 3.39 16.90 -12.48
C ARG A 232 4.09 16.46 -11.20
N ARG A 233 3.77 15.26 -10.71
CA ARG A 233 4.45 14.62 -9.58
C ARG A 233 5.92 14.36 -9.94
N PRO A 234 6.85 14.22 -8.98
CA PRO A 234 8.26 13.97 -9.26
C PRO A 234 8.52 12.80 -10.24
N PHE A 235 7.78 11.70 -10.12
CA PHE A 235 7.86 10.58 -11.08
C PHE A 235 7.28 10.91 -12.47
N GLU A 236 6.35 11.87 -12.58
CA GLU A 236 5.78 12.34 -13.85
C GLU A 236 6.69 13.37 -14.54
N ARG A 237 7.60 14.01 -13.80
CA ARG A 237 8.65 14.90 -14.34
C ARG A 237 9.92 14.14 -14.75
N TRP A 238 10.29 13.11 -14.00
CA TRP A 238 11.52 12.34 -14.22
C TRP A 238 11.51 11.51 -15.52
N VAL A 239 10.34 11.11 -16.01
CA VAL A 239 10.19 10.20 -17.16
C VAL A 239 10.42 10.87 -18.53
N GLU A 240 10.47 12.20 -18.61
CA GLU A 240 10.54 12.96 -19.89
C GLU A 240 11.79 13.85 -20.06
N HIS A 241 12.77 13.88 -19.14
CA HIS A 241 14.01 14.65 -19.38
C HIS A 241 15.01 13.87 -20.24
N ASN A 242 14.76 13.85 -21.54
CA ASN A 242 15.76 13.72 -22.60
C ASN A 242 15.09 14.17 -23.90
N ASP A 243 14.90 15.48 -24.10
CA ASP A 243 14.54 16.04 -25.41
C ASP A 243 15.15 17.46 -25.51
N ASP A 244 16.48 17.51 -25.59
CA ASP A 244 17.15 18.54 -26.39
C ASP A 244 17.20 17.96 -27.81
N GLU A 245 16.24 18.28 -28.70
CA GLU A 245 16.47 18.22 -30.15
C GLU A 245 15.38 18.96 -30.97
N SER A 246 15.82 20.09 -31.53
CA SER A 246 15.53 20.71 -32.84
C SER A 246 14.15 20.57 -33.52
N GLU A 247 13.61 21.74 -33.88
CA GLU A 247 12.46 22.01 -34.77
C GLU A 247 12.66 21.59 -36.25
N GLU A 248 12.97 20.33 -36.56
CA GLU A 248 12.98 19.83 -37.95
C GLU A 248 12.36 18.43 -38.10
N ASP A 249 11.02 18.34 -38.21
CA ASP A 249 10.29 17.55 -39.24
C ASP A 249 8.77 17.62 -39.04
N GLU A 250 8.10 18.51 -39.79
CA GLU A 250 6.68 18.85 -39.60
C GLU A 250 5.67 17.83 -40.19
N ARG A 251 6.08 16.60 -40.51
CA ARG A 251 5.13 15.51 -40.84
C ARG A 251 5.62 14.17 -40.30
N GLY A 252 5.34 13.92 -39.02
CA GLY A 252 5.46 12.59 -38.43
C GLY A 252 4.68 11.51 -39.23
N PRO A 253 4.96 10.22 -38.98
CA PRO A 253 4.42 9.08 -39.73
C PRO A 253 2.89 9.10 -39.86
N SER A 254 2.37 8.57 -40.97
CA SER A 254 0.91 8.49 -41.19
C SER A 254 0.27 7.55 -40.17
N ILE A 255 -1.04 7.65 -39.97
CA ILE A 255 -1.75 6.75 -39.06
C ILE A 255 -1.62 5.29 -39.51
N GLU A 256 -1.61 5.02 -40.82
CA GLU A 256 -1.43 3.69 -41.41
C GLU A 256 -0.03 3.12 -41.10
N GLU A 257 1.00 3.96 -41.16
CA GLU A 257 2.36 3.55 -40.81
C GLU A 257 2.49 3.29 -39.30
N LEU A 258 1.94 4.19 -38.46
CA LEU A 258 1.97 4.04 -37.01
C LEU A 258 1.26 2.77 -36.55
N VAL A 259 0.04 2.49 -37.01
CA VAL A 259 -0.70 1.29 -36.59
C VAL A 259 0.01 -0.01 -37.00
N LEU A 260 0.71 -0.01 -38.13
CA LEU A 260 1.52 -1.14 -38.58
C LEU A 260 2.73 -1.37 -37.65
N ARG A 261 3.46 -0.31 -37.29
CA ARG A 261 4.62 -0.41 -36.40
C ARG A 261 4.20 -0.80 -34.97
N VAL A 262 3.12 -0.20 -34.46
CA VAL A 262 2.59 -0.50 -33.13
C VAL A 262 2.08 -1.94 -33.02
N VAL A 263 1.36 -2.47 -34.02
CA VAL A 263 0.91 -3.88 -33.96
C VAL A 263 2.08 -4.86 -34.05
N HIS A 264 3.15 -4.52 -34.78
CA HIS A 264 4.37 -5.34 -34.79
C HIS A 264 5.02 -5.37 -33.40
N GLN A 265 5.21 -4.21 -32.75
CA GLN A 265 5.75 -4.21 -31.38
C GLN A 265 4.84 -4.91 -30.38
N ALA A 266 3.52 -4.81 -30.54
CA ALA A 266 2.58 -5.59 -29.74
C ALA A 266 2.86 -7.10 -29.85
N ILE A 267 3.10 -7.61 -31.06
CA ILE A 267 3.44 -9.03 -31.28
C ILE A 267 4.78 -9.39 -30.63
N ASN A 268 5.80 -8.54 -30.75
CA ASN A 268 7.12 -8.78 -30.15
C ASN A 268 7.06 -8.83 -28.61
N LEU A 269 6.22 -7.99 -28.01
CA LEU A 269 6.03 -7.93 -26.55
C LEU A 269 5.15 -9.05 -25.99
N ALA A 270 4.43 -9.80 -26.83
CA ALA A 270 3.46 -10.81 -26.37
C ALA A 270 4.05 -11.83 -25.37
N ASN A 271 5.33 -12.18 -25.53
CA ASN A 271 6.03 -13.13 -24.66
C ASN A 271 6.75 -12.47 -23.47
N ARG A 272 6.95 -11.15 -23.49
CA ARG A 272 7.66 -10.39 -22.43
C ARG A 272 6.70 -9.71 -21.46
N SER A 273 5.62 -9.14 -21.97
CA SER A 273 4.56 -8.49 -21.21
C SER A 273 3.24 -8.58 -21.97
N LYS A 274 2.42 -9.58 -21.63
CA LYS A 274 1.08 -9.73 -22.19
C LYS A 274 0.19 -8.49 -21.98
N PRO A 275 0.19 -7.81 -20.81
CA PRO A 275 -0.59 -6.59 -20.63
C PRO A 275 -0.14 -5.45 -21.55
N SER A 276 1.17 -5.23 -21.68
CA SER A 276 1.73 -4.22 -22.60
C SER A 276 1.38 -4.53 -24.06
N SER A 277 1.51 -5.79 -24.46
CA SER A 277 1.11 -6.26 -25.78
C SER A 277 -0.39 -6.02 -26.05
N ARG A 278 -1.26 -6.35 -25.08
CA ARG A 278 -2.71 -6.11 -25.17
C ARG A 278 -3.05 -4.61 -25.23
N LEU A 279 -2.35 -3.78 -24.48
CA LEU A 279 -2.50 -2.32 -24.49
C LEU A 279 -2.26 -1.76 -25.90
N LEU A 280 -1.10 -2.08 -26.50
CA LEU A 280 -0.75 -1.64 -27.85
C LEU A 280 -1.73 -2.15 -28.90
N ALA A 281 -2.11 -3.43 -28.83
CA ALA A 281 -3.11 -4.00 -29.73
C ALA A 281 -4.47 -3.28 -29.60
N THR A 282 -4.88 -2.94 -28.38
CA THR A 282 -6.12 -2.20 -28.14
C THR A 282 -6.06 -0.78 -28.73
N LEU A 283 -4.94 -0.07 -28.57
CA LEU A 283 -4.73 1.23 -29.20
C LEU A 283 -4.85 1.18 -30.72
N VAL A 284 -4.27 0.16 -31.36
CA VAL A 284 -4.39 -0.06 -32.81
C VAL A 284 -5.85 -0.25 -33.22
N THR A 285 -6.62 -1.07 -32.49
CA THR A 285 -8.04 -1.27 -32.80
C THR A 285 -8.90 -0.02 -32.64
N LYS A 286 -8.50 0.91 -31.76
CA LYS A 286 -9.17 2.21 -31.57
C LYS A 286 -8.78 3.20 -32.66
N ALA A 287 -7.50 3.25 -33.04
CA ALA A 287 -6.98 4.21 -34.01
C ALA A 287 -7.42 3.96 -35.45
N ALA A 288 -7.44 2.70 -35.87
CA ALA A 288 -7.75 2.33 -37.25
C ALA A 288 -8.61 1.06 -37.28
N PRO A 289 -9.88 1.13 -36.83
CA PRO A 289 -10.72 -0.05 -36.62
C PRO A 289 -10.91 -0.91 -37.89
N ASP A 290 -10.94 -0.30 -39.07
CA ASP A 290 -11.20 -1.02 -40.33
C ASP A 290 -9.91 -1.46 -41.06
N SER A 291 -8.74 -1.38 -40.42
CA SER A 291 -7.44 -1.73 -41.01
C SER A 291 -7.05 -3.21 -40.83
N GLU A 292 -6.21 -3.73 -41.73
CA GLU A 292 -5.61 -5.07 -41.58
C GLU A 292 -4.80 -5.19 -40.27
N SER A 293 -4.18 -4.09 -39.83
CA SER A 293 -3.48 -4.01 -38.55
C SER A 293 -4.43 -4.19 -37.36
N ALA A 294 -5.66 -3.67 -37.44
CA ALA A 294 -6.68 -3.92 -36.42
C ALA A 294 -7.15 -5.38 -36.39
N ASP A 295 -7.25 -6.06 -37.54
CA ASP A 295 -7.58 -7.49 -37.57
C ASP A 295 -6.48 -8.35 -36.93
N LYS A 296 -5.21 -8.03 -37.20
CA LYS A 296 -4.05 -8.64 -36.53
C LYS A 296 -4.08 -8.37 -35.03
N ALA A 297 -4.35 -7.13 -34.62
CA ALA A 297 -4.45 -6.75 -33.21
C ALA A 297 -5.58 -7.47 -32.48
N ARG A 298 -6.77 -7.59 -33.07
CA ARG A 298 -7.89 -8.38 -32.51
C ARG A 298 -7.52 -9.86 -32.35
N SER A 299 -6.84 -10.43 -33.33
CA SER A 299 -6.36 -11.81 -33.29
C SER A 299 -5.35 -12.02 -32.16
N LEU A 300 -4.43 -11.07 -31.98
CA LEU A 300 -3.47 -11.07 -30.88
C LEU A 300 -4.17 -10.94 -29.53
N ILE A 301 -5.12 -10.03 -29.35
CA ILE A 301 -5.90 -9.89 -28.11
C ILE A 301 -6.59 -11.22 -27.75
N LYS A 302 -7.20 -11.89 -28.73
CA LYS A 302 -7.83 -13.20 -28.54
C LYS A 302 -6.81 -14.27 -28.13
N MET A 303 -5.63 -14.29 -28.74
CA MET A 303 -4.54 -15.20 -28.35
C MET A 303 -4.10 -14.94 -26.90
N LEU A 304 -3.86 -13.68 -26.55
CA LEU A 304 -3.42 -13.24 -25.22
C LEU A 304 -4.46 -13.49 -24.11
N ALA A 305 -5.73 -13.68 -24.47
CA ALA A 305 -6.81 -14.04 -23.55
C ALA A 305 -6.89 -15.54 -23.26
N SER A 306 -6.11 -16.38 -23.95
CA SER A 306 -6.10 -17.83 -23.72
C SER A 306 -5.53 -18.15 -22.33
N PRO A 307 -6.13 -19.10 -21.58
CA PRO A 307 -5.64 -19.49 -20.26
C PRO A 307 -4.19 -20.01 -20.32
N VAL A 308 -3.41 -19.72 -19.29
CA VAL A 308 -2.06 -20.27 -19.16
C VAL A 308 -2.16 -21.78 -18.97
N THR A 309 -1.42 -22.56 -19.77
CA THR A 309 -1.47 -24.03 -19.75
C THR A 309 -0.69 -24.66 -18.60
N ASN A 310 0.12 -23.87 -17.88
CA ASN A 310 0.90 -24.26 -16.71
C ASN A 310 0.51 -23.37 -15.52
N THR A 311 -0.68 -23.59 -14.98
CA THR A 311 -1.17 -22.88 -13.79
C THR A 311 -0.33 -23.27 -12.58
N LEU A 312 0.00 -22.31 -11.72
CA LEU A 312 0.59 -22.61 -10.41
C LEU A 312 -0.28 -23.68 -9.71
N ASP A 313 0.32 -24.83 -9.40
CA ASP A 313 -0.41 -25.94 -8.78
C ASP A 313 -1.06 -25.45 -7.49
N ARG A 314 -2.38 -25.63 -7.42
CA ARG A 314 -3.10 -25.42 -6.18
C ARG A 314 -2.82 -26.62 -5.29
N THR A 315 -2.15 -26.39 -4.16
CA THR A 315 -2.14 -27.33 -3.04
C THR A 315 -3.57 -27.75 -2.73
N PHE A 316 -3.78 -28.94 -2.17
CA PHE A 316 -5.09 -29.41 -1.77
C PHE A 316 -5.80 -28.36 -0.89
N VAL A 317 -6.80 -27.65 -1.43
CA VAL A 317 -7.61 -26.68 -0.68
C VAL A 317 -9.04 -27.21 -0.55
N VAL A 318 -9.49 -27.43 0.68
CA VAL A 318 -10.90 -27.65 0.96
C VAL A 318 -11.63 -26.31 0.87
N GLU A 319 -12.33 -26.07 -0.23
CA GLU A 319 -13.03 -24.80 -0.47
C GLU A 319 -14.34 -24.67 0.34
N ASP A 320 -15.00 -25.80 0.63
CA ASP A 320 -16.23 -25.86 1.45
C ASP A 320 -15.94 -26.38 2.86
N ASP A 321 -15.20 -25.59 3.63
CA ASP A 321 -14.94 -25.83 5.05
C ASP A 321 -15.83 -24.95 5.94
N PRO A 322 -15.95 -25.24 7.26
CA PRO A 322 -16.80 -24.46 8.16
C PRO A 322 -16.53 -22.94 8.16
N GLY A 323 -15.30 -22.50 7.83
CA GLY A 323 -14.94 -21.09 7.73
C GLY A 323 -15.27 -20.41 6.40
N ALA A 324 -15.73 -21.13 5.37
CA ALA A 324 -15.90 -20.59 4.00
C ALA A 324 -16.94 -19.45 3.91
N GLY A 325 -18.04 -19.55 4.67
CA GLY A 325 -19.03 -18.47 4.80
C GLY A 325 -18.71 -17.44 5.89
N PHE A 326 -17.62 -17.66 6.64
CA PHE A 326 -17.27 -16.91 7.82
C PHE A 326 -16.29 -15.76 7.55
N PHE A 327 -15.36 -15.97 6.62
CA PHE A 327 -14.37 -14.99 6.17
C PHE A 327 -14.70 -14.40 4.79
N GLY A 328 -14.03 -13.30 4.43
CA GLY A 328 -14.20 -12.55 3.18
C GLY A 328 -14.90 -11.20 3.37
N ALA A 329 -14.84 -10.36 2.34
CA ALA A 329 -15.44 -9.02 2.31
C ALA A 329 -16.95 -9.03 2.02
N LYS A 330 -17.72 -9.88 2.74
CA LYS A 330 -19.18 -10.03 2.52
C LYS A 330 -20.04 -9.24 3.50
N ARG A 331 -19.62 -9.16 4.76
CA ARG A 331 -20.33 -8.44 5.83
C ARG A 331 -19.40 -8.11 6.99
N VAL A 332 -19.67 -7.00 7.69
CA VAL A 332 -19.06 -6.73 8.99
C VAL A 332 -19.93 -7.35 10.09
N ARG A 333 -19.35 -8.28 10.84
CA ARG A 333 -20.02 -8.99 11.94
C ARG A 333 -20.08 -8.11 13.19
N LYS A 334 -20.89 -8.50 14.18
CA LYS A 334 -21.01 -7.77 15.45
C LYS A 334 -20.77 -8.73 16.59
N TYR A 335 -19.74 -8.45 17.38
CA TYR A 335 -19.33 -9.26 18.52
C TYR A 335 -19.48 -8.49 19.81
N HIS A 336 -19.98 -9.20 20.81
CA HIS A 336 -20.01 -8.72 22.18
C HIS A 336 -19.14 -9.66 23.04
N LEU A 337 -18.18 -9.08 23.75
CA LEU A 337 -17.31 -9.79 24.67
C LEU A 337 -17.56 -9.30 26.10
N GLU A 338 -18.01 -10.19 26.97
CA GLU A 338 -18.22 -9.89 28.39
C GLU A 338 -17.02 -10.37 29.21
N LEU A 339 -16.34 -9.45 29.89
CA LEU A 339 -15.21 -9.70 30.78
C LEU A 339 -15.55 -9.17 32.18
N SER A 340 -15.38 -10.02 33.19
CA SER A 340 -15.44 -9.57 34.59
C SER A 340 -14.25 -8.68 34.94
N ASP A 341 -14.39 -7.80 35.94
CA ASP A 341 -13.29 -6.94 36.43
C ASP A 341 -12.02 -7.74 36.74
N ARG A 342 -12.15 -8.90 37.40
CA ARG A 342 -11.00 -9.78 37.68
C ARG A 342 -10.31 -10.29 36.42
N ALA A 343 -11.07 -10.58 35.36
CA ALA A 343 -10.50 -11.02 34.09
C ALA A 343 -9.75 -9.87 33.40
N ILE A 344 -10.24 -8.63 33.51
CA ILE A 344 -9.54 -7.43 33.02
C ILE A 344 -8.24 -7.22 33.80
N GLU A 345 -8.27 -7.29 35.13
CA GLU A 345 -7.07 -7.22 35.99
C GLU A 345 -6.04 -8.28 35.60
N GLN A 346 -6.46 -9.53 35.38
CA GLN A 346 -5.57 -10.60 34.94
C GLN A 346 -4.95 -10.35 33.56
N LEU A 347 -5.71 -9.75 32.62
CA LEU A 347 -5.16 -9.36 31.31
C LEU A 347 -4.17 -8.20 31.42
N HIS A 348 -4.27 -7.36 32.46
CA HIS A 348 -3.28 -6.34 32.77
C HIS A 348 -1.99 -6.93 33.38
N GLU A 349 -2.15 -7.87 34.32
CA GLU A 349 -1.03 -8.54 35.00
C GLU A 349 -0.27 -9.48 34.06
N GLU A 350 -0.99 -10.33 33.32
CA GLU A 350 -0.45 -11.35 32.41
C GLU A 350 -1.16 -11.31 31.04
N PRO A 351 -0.85 -10.34 30.16
CA PRO A 351 -1.57 -10.11 28.91
C PRO A 351 -1.70 -11.32 27.97
N LYS A 352 -0.74 -12.24 28.04
CA LYS A 352 -0.71 -13.44 27.19
C LYS A 352 -1.43 -14.65 27.82
N HIS A 353 -1.85 -14.56 29.07
CA HIS A 353 -2.60 -15.59 29.77
C HIS A 353 -4.07 -15.60 29.33
N TYR A 354 -4.67 -16.79 29.18
CA TYR A 354 -6.09 -16.89 28.85
C TYR A 354 -6.97 -16.69 30.08
N VAL A 355 -7.86 -15.69 30.03
CA VAL A 355 -8.91 -15.47 31.03
C VAL A 355 -10.26 -15.97 30.51
N ARG A 356 -11.21 -16.23 31.42
CA ARG A 356 -12.58 -16.62 31.05
C ARG A 356 -13.40 -15.41 30.63
N ALA A 357 -14.21 -15.59 29.59
CA ALA A 357 -15.16 -14.58 29.11
C ALA A 357 -16.45 -15.23 28.56
N THR A 358 -17.47 -14.42 28.31
CA THR A 358 -18.62 -14.79 27.47
C THR A 358 -18.50 -14.06 26.13
N PHE A 359 -18.59 -14.79 25.03
CA PHE A 359 -18.59 -14.22 23.68
C PHE A 359 -19.96 -14.40 23.02
N ARG A 360 -20.43 -13.39 22.28
CA ARG A 360 -21.71 -13.42 21.57
C ARG A 360 -21.62 -12.92 20.14
N GLU A 361 -22.42 -13.52 19.27
CA GLU A 361 -22.76 -13.02 17.94
C GLU A 361 -24.28 -13.11 17.77
N GLY A 362 -24.97 -11.97 17.83
CA GLY A 362 -26.44 -11.97 17.85
C GLY A 362 -26.99 -12.74 19.06
N ASP A 363 -27.83 -13.74 18.82
CA ASP A 363 -28.43 -14.57 19.86
C ASP A 363 -27.53 -15.76 20.28
N ASP A 364 -26.45 -16.03 19.55
CA ASP A 364 -25.53 -17.13 19.86
C ASP A 364 -24.61 -16.73 21.02
N VAL A 365 -24.56 -17.58 22.06
CA VAL A 365 -23.80 -17.33 23.31
C VAL A 365 -22.81 -18.43 23.58
N TYR A 366 -21.54 -18.06 23.68
CA TYR A 366 -20.42 -18.94 23.99
C TYR A 366 -19.88 -18.58 25.37
N LYS A 367 -20.21 -19.38 26.38
CA LYS A 367 -19.73 -19.21 27.75
C LYS A 367 -18.37 -19.86 27.95
N ASP A 368 -17.60 -19.31 28.90
CA ASP A 368 -16.30 -19.83 29.33
C ASP A 368 -15.30 -19.96 28.17
N VAL A 369 -15.30 -18.99 27.25
CA VAL A 369 -14.27 -18.90 26.22
C VAL A 369 -12.96 -18.39 26.82
N GLY A 370 -11.83 -18.77 26.22
CA GLY A 370 -10.53 -18.21 26.57
C GLY A 370 -10.25 -16.93 25.78
N VAL A 371 -9.89 -15.86 26.47
CA VAL A 371 -9.47 -14.59 25.89
C VAL A 371 -8.07 -14.24 26.37
N ARG A 372 -7.20 -13.80 25.48
CA ARG A 372 -5.91 -13.17 25.83
C ARG A 372 -5.60 -12.01 24.90
N LEU A 373 -4.74 -11.11 25.32
CA LEU A 373 -4.25 -10.03 24.47
C LEU A 373 -3.22 -10.56 23.45
N LYS A 374 -3.30 -10.04 22.21
CA LYS A 374 -2.37 -10.30 21.11
C LYS A 374 -1.57 -9.03 20.79
N GLY A 375 -0.48 -9.20 20.06
CA GLY A 375 0.38 -8.13 19.56
C GLY A 375 1.81 -8.30 20.05
N GLY A 376 2.75 -7.82 19.26
CA GLY A 376 4.17 -7.74 19.60
C GLY A 376 4.64 -6.30 19.58
N TYR A 377 5.90 -6.08 19.21
CA TYR A 377 6.39 -4.75 18.90
C TYR A 377 5.52 -4.07 17.82
N GLY A 378 5.17 -2.81 18.02
CA GLY A 378 4.32 -2.03 17.11
C GLY A 378 2.82 -2.21 17.32
N SER A 379 2.33 -3.45 17.45
CA SER A 379 0.88 -3.77 17.46
C SER A 379 0.26 -3.99 18.84
N PHE A 380 1.05 -4.37 19.85
CA PHE A 380 0.53 -4.61 21.19
C PHE A 380 -0.06 -3.34 21.81
N ARG A 381 -1.24 -3.47 22.40
CA ARG A 381 -1.99 -2.41 23.05
C ARG A 381 -2.65 -3.01 24.29
N MET A 382 -2.44 -2.37 25.44
CA MET A 382 -3.08 -2.79 26.69
C MET A 382 -4.59 -2.50 26.63
N LEU A 383 -5.40 -3.23 27.41
CA LEU A 383 -6.85 -3.02 27.48
C LEU A 383 -7.17 -1.82 28.39
N ASP A 384 -7.07 -0.62 27.80
CA ASP A 384 -7.37 0.67 28.43
C ASP A 384 -8.38 1.46 27.59
N SER A 385 -9.01 2.50 28.17
CA SER A 385 -10.07 3.29 27.52
C SER A 385 -9.67 3.99 26.22
N ASP A 386 -8.39 4.40 26.11
CA ASP A 386 -7.86 5.10 24.93
C ASP A 386 -7.01 4.17 24.03
N SER A 387 -7.15 2.85 24.22
CA SER A 387 -6.31 1.85 23.58
C SER A 387 -7.13 0.78 22.89
N LYS A 388 -6.71 0.41 21.68
CA LYS A 388 -7.37 -0.64 20.89
C LYS A 388 -6.58 -1.94 20.98
N ALA A 389 -6.83 -2.72 22.03
CA ALA A 389 -6.19 -4.02 22.23
C ALA A 389 -6.59 -5.04 21.14
N ALA A 390 -5.67 -5.90 20.73
CA ALA A 390 -5.94 -7.04 19.86
C ALA A 390 -6.16 -8.31 20.70
N PHE A 391 -6.93 -9.28 20.20
CA PHE A 391 -7.33 -10.45 20.99
C PHE A 391 -7.13 -11.77 20.25
N THR A 392 -6.80 -12.81 21.02
CA THR A 392 -7.03 -14.19 20.60
C THR A 392 -8.21 -14.74 21.39
N ILE A 393 -9.26 -15.21 20.69
CA ILE A 393 -10.45 -15.81 21.30
C ILE A 393 -10.44 -17.30 20.99
N LYS A 394 -10.29 -18.14 22.03
CA LYS A 394 -10.21 -19.59 21.94
C LYS A 394 -11.42 -20.22 22.64
N PHE A 395 -12.37 -20.68 21.85
CA PHE A 395 -13.66 -21.21 22.32
C PHE A 395 -13.48 -22.51 23.11
N ASN A 396 -12.52 -23.35 22.73
CA ASN A 396 -12.28 -24.61 23.39
C ASN A 396 -11.22 -24.56 24.51
N GLN A 397 -10.92 -23.38 25.06
CA GLN A 397 -9.89 -23.24 26.10
C GLN A 397 -10.32 -23.86 27.43
N PHE A 398 -11.55 -23.58 27.88
CA PHE A 398 -12.08 -24.10 29.16
C PHE A 398 -13.27 -25.05 28.97
N VAL A 399 -13.95 -24.99 27.83
CA VAL A 399 -15.01 -25.93 27.47
C VAL A 399 -14.52 -26.81 26.33
N LYS A 400 -14.29 -28.09 26.62
CA LYS A 400 -13.82 -29.04 25.62
C LYS A 400 -14.78 -29.06 24.41
N ASP A 401 -14.21 -29.09 23.21
CA ASP A 401 -14.92 -29.19 21.92
C ASP A 401 -15.87 -28.05 21.53
N GLN A 402 -16.03 -27.00 22.36
CA GLN A 402 -16.78 -25.80 21.96
C GLN A 402 -16.15 -25.14 20.72
N ARG A 403 -16.98 -24.80 19.73
CA ARG A 403 -16.55 -24.24 18.43
C ARG A 403 -17.43 -23.07 18.04
N PHE A 404 -16.84 -22.09 17.36
CA PHE A 404 -17.53 -20.95 16.76
C PHE A 404 -17.44 -21.05 15.24
N HIS A 405 -18.59 -21.20 14.56
CA HIS A 405 -18.64 -21.52 13.12
C HIS A 405 -17.70 -22.67 12.73
N GLY A 406 -17.65 -23.71 13.57
CA GLY A 406 -16.76 -24.87 13.37
C GLY A 406 -15.27 -24.63 13.66
N LEU A 407 -14.87 -23.43 14.07
CA LEU A 407 -13.50 -23.07 14.41
C LEU A 407 -13.26 -23.13 15.92
N ARG A 408 -12.06 -23.56 16.33
CA ARG A 408 -11.64 -23.55 17.73
C ARG A 408 -11.23 -22.17 18.24
N ARG A 409 -10.76 -21.31 17.34
CA ARG A 409 -10.10 -20.06 17.69
C ARG A 409 -10.21 -19.07 16.54
N ILE A 410 -10.39 -17.81 16.88
CA ILE A 410 -10.29 -16.66 15.98
C ILE A 410 -9.32 -15.63 16.57
N ILE A 411 -8.82 -14.75 15.72
CA ILE A 411 -8.00 -13.61 16.11
C ILE A 411 -8.75 -12.35 15.71
N LEU A 412 -8.74 -11.34 16.60
CA LEU A 412 -9.25 -10.00 16.34
C LEU A 412 -8.06 -9.04 16.36
N ASN A 413 -7.53 -8.70 15.19
CA ASN A 413 -6.45 -7.73 15.01
C ASN A 413 -7.00 -6.29 15.07
N ASN A 414 -6.27 -5.42 15.75
CA ASN A 414 -6.67 -4.02 15.99
C ASN A 414 -6.35 -3.08 14.81
N ALA A 415 -5.62 -3.57 13.79
CA ALA A 415 -5.15 -2.82 12.63
C ALA A 415 -4.49 -1.47 12.99
N VAL A 416 -3.71 -1.44 14.07
CA VAL A 416 -3.06 -0.19 14.51
C VAL A 416 -1.89 0.20 13.61
N GLN A 417 -1.26 -0.77 12.94
CA GLN A 417 -0.19 -0.55 11.96
C GLN A 417 -0.69 -0.56 10.51
N ASP A 418 -1.93 -0.99 10.26
CA ASP A 418 -2.61 -0.86 8.97
C ASP A 418 -3.85 0.04 9.11
N PRO A 419 -3.73 1.35 8.83
CA PRO A 419 -4.88 2.25 8.84
C PRO A 419 -5.96 1.88 7.82
N SER A 420 -5.62 1.12 6.76
CA SER A 420 -6.59 0.70 5.73
C SER A 420 -7.49 -0.44 6.17
N TYR A 421 -7.05 -1.32 7.09
CA TYR A 421 -7.68 -2.62 7.38
C TYR A 421 -7.82 -3.54 6.13
N ILE A 422 -7.00 -3.33 5.09
CA ILE A 422 -7.13 -4.01 3.80
C ILE A 422 -5.86 -4.81 3.46
N CYS A 423 -4.70 -4.45 4.03
CA CYS A 423 -3.41 -5.05 3.69
C CYS A 423 -3.44 -6.57 3.88
N GLU A 424 -3.79 -7.06 5.09
CA GLU A 424 -3.81 -8.51 5.37
C GLU A 424 -4.80 -9.25 4.46
N TYR A 425 -5.97 -8.65 4.15
CA TYR A 425 -6.95 -9.26 3.27
C TYR A 425 -6.42 -9.45 1.85
N ILE A 426 -5.82 -8.41 1.26
CA ILE A 426 -5.28 -8.48 -0.10
C ILE A 426 -4.04 -9.37 -0.14
N GLY A 427 -3.10 -9.17 0.79
CA GLY A 427 -1.86 -9.93 0.89
C GLY A 427 -2.11 -11.43 0.98
N TYR A 428 -2.89 -11.88 1.97
CA TYR A 428 -3.19 -13.30 2.10
C TYR A 428 -4.02 -13.84 0.93
N SER A 429 -4.90 -13.03 0.32
CA SER A 429 -5.62 -13.48 -0.88
C SER A 429 -4.69 -13.76 -2.05
N LEU A 430 -3.68 -12.92 -2.27
CA LEU A 430 -2.65 -13.15 -3.27
C LEU A 430 -1.80 -14.40 -2.96
N PHE A 431 -1.44 -14.63 -1.70
CA PHE A 431 -0.74 -15.87 -1.33
C PHE A 431 -1.57 -17.11 -1.64
N ARG A 432 -2.88 -17.09 -1.33
CA ARG A 432 -3.78 -18.20 -1.68
C ARG A 432 -3.93 -18.38 -3.19
N ASP A 433 -4.03 -17.29 -3.95
CA ASP A 433 -4.09 -17.35 -5.42
C ASP A 433 -2.80 -17.96 -6.01
N ALA A 434 -1.65 -17.72 -5.37
CA ALA A 434 -0.37 -18.31 -5.71
C ALA A 434 -0.21 -19.76 -5.19
N GLY A 435 -1.21 -20.36 -4.56
CA GLY A 435 -1.13 -21.71 -3.98
C GLY A 435 -0.31 -21.80 -2.69
N VAL A 436 0.05 -20.67 -2.07
CA VAL A 436 0.72 -20.64 -0.76
C VAL A 436 -0.36 -20.64 0.33
N PRO A 437 -0.27 -21.52 1.35
CA PRO A 437 -1.19 -21.50 2.48
C PRO A 437 -1.24 -20.10 3.10
N ALA A 438 -2.41 -19.53 3.33
CA ALA A 438 -2.50 -18.25 4.03
C ALA A 438 -3.84 -18.07 4.75
N PRO A 439 -3.85 -17.38 5.91
CA PRO A 439 -5.07 -17.09 6.66
C PRO A 439 -6.13 -16.39 5.83
N ARG A 440 -7.41 -16.60 6.16
CA ARG A 440 -8.52 -15.79 5.63
C ARG A 440 -8.82 -14.61 6.57
N ILE A 441 -9.28 -13.49 6.00
CA ILE A 441 -9.67 -12.28 6.73
C ILE A 441 -11.17 -12.03 6.59
N GLY A 442 -11.80 -11.62 7.69
CA GLY A 442 -13.13 -11.02 7.73
C GLY A 442 -13.13 -9.77 8.59
N TYR A 443 -14.29 -9.19 8.86
CA TYR A 443 -14.41 -7.93 9.60
C TYR A 443 -15.47 -8.02 10.70
N ALA A 444 -15.21 -7.37 11.83
CA ALA A 444 -16.16 -7.33 12.94
C ALA A 444 -16.14 -6.00 13.69
N MET A 445 -17.30 -5.52 14.10
CA MET A 445 -17.43 -4.52 15.16
C MET A 445 -17.38 -5.23 16.51
N LEU A 446 -16.53 -4.76 17.42
CA LEU A 446 -16.38 -5.33 18.76
C LEU A 446 -16.95 -4.38 19.82
N THR A 447 -17.77 -4.92 20.70
CA THR A 447 -18.18 -4.31 21.96
C THR A 447 -17.62 -5.16 23.10
N ILE A 448 -16.96 -4.54 24.07
CA ILE A 448 -16.48 -5.20 25.29
C ILE A 448 -17.27 -4.62 26.46
N ASN A 449 -17.99 -5.48 27.18
CA ASN A 449 -18.98 -5.06 28.18
C ASN A 449 -19.94 -4.01 27.57
N GLU A 450 -19.92 -2.78 28.07
CA GLU A 450 -20.81 -1.71 27.58
C GLU A 450 -20.10 -0.76 26.58
N GLU A 451 -18.81 -0.97 26.30
CA GLU A 451 -17.99 -0.06 25.50
C GLU A 451 -17.75 -0.58 24.07
N SER A 452 -17.90 0.30 23.08
CA SER A 452 -17.59 0.00 21.68
C SER A 452 -16.11 0.22 21.39
N TYR A 453 -15.43 -0.83 20.93
CA TYR A 453 -14.02 -0.84 20.53
C TYR A 453 -13.82 -0.68 19.01
N GLY A 454 -14.90 -0.60 18.24
CA GLY A 454 -14.84 -0.29 16.82
C GLY A 454 -14.57 -1.49 15.91
N LEU A 455 -14.09 -1.21 14.69
CA LEU A 455 -13.82 -2.18 13.64
C LEU A 455 -12.54 -2.99 13.90
N TYR A 456 -12.59 -4.30 13.72
CA TYR A 456 -11.47 -5.22 13.84
C TYR A 456 -11.34 -6.06 12.57
N GLU A 457 -10.10 -6.44 12.24
CA GLU A 457 -9.82 -7.52 11.30
C GLU A 457 -9.95 -8.85 12.03
N GLN A 458 -10.83 -9.71 11.51
CA GLN A 458 -11.00 -11.06 12.01
C GLN A 458 -10.14 -12.02 11.20
N VAL A 459 -9.05 -12.47 11.80
CA VAL A 459 -8.05 -13.33 11.13
C VAL A 459 -8.31 -14.80 11.49
N GLU A 460 -8.25 -15.66 10.47
CA GLU A 460 -8.26 -17.12 10.64
C GLU A 460 -7.03 -17.56 11.44
N ALA A 461 -7.27 -18.20 12.58
CA ALA A 461 -6.16 -18.66 13.42
C ALA A 461 -5.45 -19.86 12.77
N ILE A 462 -4.14 -19.70 12.51
CA ILE A 462 -3.26 -20.79 12.10
C ILE A 462 -3.27 -21.83 13.24
N SER A 463 -3.86 -22.98 12.95
CA SER A 463 -4.22 -24.03 13.89
C SER A 463 -4.44 -25.34 13.12
N LYS A 464 -4.74 -26.46 13.79
CA LYS A 464 -5.08 -27.67 13.03
C LYS A 464 -6.36 -27.52 12.17
N ASP A 465 -7.24 -26.53 12.44
CA ASP A 465 -8.42 -26.29 11.61
C ASP A 465 -8.00 -25.63 10.29
N PHE A 466 -7.08 -24.68 10.35
CA PHE A 466 -6.41 -24.11 9.18
C PHE A 466 -5.65 -25.17 8.40
N LEU A 467 -4.82 -26.00 9.06
CA LEU A 467 -4.03 -27.03 8.36
C LEU A 467 -4.91 -28.05 7.64
N LYS A 468 -6.07 -28.43 8.19
CA LYS A 468 -7.01 -29.36 7.52
C LYS A 468 -7.55 -28.81 6.20
N ARG A 469 -7.51 -27.50 6.01
CA ARG A 469 -7.93 -26.86 4.77
C ARG A 469 -6.89 -27.03 3.67
N TRP A 470 -5.61 -27.18 4.02
CA TRP A 470 -4.48 -27.21 3.08
C TRP A 470 -3.83 -28.59 2.94
N TYR A 471 -4.02 -29.47 3.93
CA TYR A 471 -3.28 -30.72 4.05
C TYR A 471 -4.20 -31.89 4.38
N SER A 472 -3.97 -33.02 3.71
CA SER A 472 -4.63 -34.30 3.98
C SER A 472 -4.29 -34.83 5.39
N LYS A 473 -3.08 -34.52 5.87
CA LYS A 473 -2.53 -34.90 7.18
C LYS A 473 -2.05 -33.65 7.93
N THR A 474 -2.48 -33.51 9.19
CA THR A 474 -2.13 -32.35 10.04
C THR A 474 -1.28 -32.71 11.25
N GLY A 475 -0.52 -33.81 11.15
CA GLY A 475 0.24 -34.39 12.27
C GLY A 475 1.66 -33.84 12.44
N GLY A 476 2.20 -33.20 11.40
CA GLY A 476 3.55 -32.62 11.41
C GLY A 476 3.71 -31.41 12.33
N ASN A 477 4.95 -30.98 12.50
CA ASN A 477 5.30 -29.82 13.31
C ASN A 477 4.99 -28.52 12.58
N LEU A 478 4.54 -27.53 13.33
CA LEU A 478 4.21 -26.18 12.86
C LEU A 478 5.04 -25.22 13.70
N TYR A 479 5.85 -24.42 13.01
CA TYR A 479 6.74 -23.45 13.60
C TYR A 479 6.27 -22.04 13.30
N GLU A 480 6.65 -21.10 14.16
CA GLU A 480 6.41 -19.67 14.04
C GLU A 480 7.73 -18.91 14.19
N GLY A 481 7.99 -17.96 13.29
CA GLY A 481 9.05 -16.96 13.47
C GLY A 481 8.64 -15.90 14.51
N PRO A 482 9.58 -15.07 14.98
CA PRO A 482 10.83 -14.72 14.32
C PRO A 482 11.97 -15.74 14.54
N GLY A 483 13.03 -15.59 13.75
CA GLY A 483 14.22 -16.44 13.76
C GLY A 483 14.49 -17.04 12.38
N ASP A 484 15.75 -17.35 12.09
CA ASP A 484 16.14 -18.09 10.89
C ASP A 484 16.09 -19.60 11.14
N VAL A 485 16.01 -20.41 10.08
CA VAL A 485 16.04 -21.88 10.19
C VAL A 485 17.33 -22.41 10.83
N MET A 486 18.43 -21.64 10.76
CA MET A 486 19.68 -21.99 11.46
C MET A 486 19.58 -21.87 12.99
N GLN A 487 18.61 -21.11 13.51
CA GLN A 487 18.29 -20.98 14.94
C GLN A 487 17.21 -22.01 15.34
N TRP A 488 17.37 -23.24 14.84
CA TRP A 488 16.34 -24.27 14.89
C TRP A 488 15.90 -24.64 16.31
N ASP A 489 16.75 -24.45 17.32
CA ASP A 489 16.48 -24.73 18.73
C ASP A 489 15.66 -23.64 19.42
N GLU A 490 15.70 -22.41 18.90
CA GLU A 490 14.99 -21.25 19.45
C GLU A 490 13.63 -20.99 18.77
N LEU A 491 13.39 -21.55 17.57
CA LEU A 491 12.12 -21.37 16.87
C LEU A 491 10.91 -21.92 17.65
N ASP A 492 9.84 -21.12 17.67
CA ASP A 492 8.63 -21.42 18.42
C ASP A 492 7.88 -22.59 17.79
N LEU A 493 7.71 -23.68 18.56
CA LEU A 493 6.94 -24.85 18.16
C LEU A 493 5.47 -24.64 18.56
N ASP A 494 4.62 -24.40 17.57
CA ASP A 494 3.22 -23.97 17.75
C ASP A 494 2.21 -25.14 17.73
N SER A 495 2.69 -26.33 17.36
CA SER A 495 1.93 -27.59 17.44
C SER A 495 2.79 -28.70 18.02
N ASN A 496 2.18 -29.77 18.54
CA ASN A 496 2.91 -30.88 19.17
C ASN A 496 3.84 -30.45 20.32
N GLN A 497 3.54 -29.33 20.99
CA GLN A 497 4.30 -28.74 22.10
C GLN A 497 4.67 -29.75 23.19
N GLU A 498 3.79 -30.70 23.48
CA GLU A 498 4.03 -31.77 24.47
C GLU A 498 5.28 -32.64 24.17
N ARG A 499 5.75 -32.67 22.92
CA ARG A 499 6.92 -33.45 22.49
C ARG A 499 8.21 -32.65 22.52
N GLU A 500 8.13 -31.33 22.33
CA GLU A 500 9.27 -30.41 22.15
C GLU A 500 10.34 -30.90 21.14
N ASP A 501 9.96 -31.72 20.18
CA ASP A 501 10.86 -32.33 19.20
C ASP A 501 11.03 -31.44 17.98
N ARG A 502 12.25 -30.90 17.83
CA ARG A 502 12.70 -30.06 16.71
C ARG A 502 13.74 -30.75 15.82
N SER A 503 13.82 -32.08 15.87
CA SER A 503 14.84 -32.84 15.12
C SER A 503 14.70 -32.67 13.61
N ASP A 504 13.48 -32.50 13.10
CA ASP A 504 13.23 -32.17 11.69
C ASP A 504 13.91 -30.87 11.26
N LEU A 505 13.79 -29.85 12.09
CA LEU A 505 14.36 -28.53 11.87
C LEU A 505 15.89 -28.54 11.97
N ARG A 506 16.43 -29.31 12.94
CA ARG A 506 17.88 -29.54 13.06
C ARG A 506 18.44 -30.22 11.81
N HIS A 507 17.79 -31.26 11.28
CA HIS A 507 18.27 -31.93 10.07
C HIS A 507 18.23 -31.00 8.84
N LEU A 508 17.26 -30.09 8.74
CA LEU A 508 17.28 -29.04 7.71
C LEU A 508 18.48 -28.11 7.88
N ALA A 509 18.78 -27.67 9.10
CA ALA A 509 19.94 -26.82 9.36
C ALA A 509 21.27 -27.52 9.00
N GLU A 510 21.42 -28.79 9.38
CA GLU A 510 22.58 -29.63 9.00
C GLU A 510 22.68 -29.76 7.45
N ALA A 511 21.57 -30.01 6.76
CA ALA A 511 21.55 -30.08 5.30
C ALA A 511 21.93 -28.75 4.62
N ILE A 512 21.59 -27.60 5.23
CA ILE A 512 22.01 -26.28 4.75
C ILE A 512 23.53 -26.10 4.88
N GLU A 513 24.14 -26.58 5.97
CA GLU A 513 25.60 -26.53 6.15
C GLU A 513 26.36 -27.45 5.17
N GLU A 514 25.75 -28.56 4.76
CA GLU A 514 26.31 -29.51 3.80
C GLU A 514 26.06 -29.15 2.33
N ALA A 515 25.13 -28.22 2.07
CA ALA A 515 24.73 -27.85 0.72
C ALA A 515 25.86 -27.17 -0.07
N ASN A 516 25.85 -27.36 -1.40
CA ASN A 516 26.81 -26.72 -2.29
C ASN A 516 26.49 -25.22 -2.46
N ASP A 517 27.50 -24.36 -2.36
CA ASP A 517 27.34 -22.89 -2.49
C ASP A 517 26.79 -22.44 -3.85
N ASP A 518 27.12 -23.15 -4.94
CA ASP A 518 26.71 -22.80 -6.31
C ASP A 518 25.29 -23.29 -6.63
N ASP A 519 24.92 -24.47 -6.12
CA ASP A 519 23.58 -25.05 -6.29
C ASP A 519 23.08 -25.80 -5.05
N PRO A 520 22.62 -25.09 -4.00
CA PRO A 520 22.19 -25.72 -2.76
C PRO A 520 20.85 -26.48 -2.92
N TRP A 521 20.08 -26.17 -3.98
CA TRP A 521 18.72 -26.66 -4.15
C TRP A 521 18.64 -28.14 -4.53
N GLU A 522 19.70 -28.74 -5.03
CA GLU A 522 19.74 -30.19 -5.30
C GLU A 522 19.56 -30.99 -4.00
N LEU A 523 20.32 -30.65 -2.95
CA LEU A 523 20.21 -31.29 -1.64
C LEU A 523 18.98 -30.81 -0.87
N LEU A 524 18.73 -29.49 -0.86
CA LEU A 524 17.65 -28.91 -0.04
C LEU A 524 16.25 -29.30 -0.54
N ALA A 525 16.10 -29.79 -1.77
CA ALA A 525 14.82 -30.26 -2.28
C ALA A 525 14.26 -31.47 -1.54
N ASP A 526 15.07 -32.21 -0.78
CA ASP A 526 14.61 -33.32 0.06
C ASP A 526 14.01 -32.84 1.39
N PHE A 527 14.29 -31.60 1.81
CA PHE A 527 13.87 -31.03 3.08
C PHE A 527 12.87 -29.89 2.95
N VAL A 528 12.90 -29.14 1.84
CA VAL A 528 12.05 -27.99 1.60
C VAL A 528 11.25 -28.21 0.33
N ASP A 529 9.97 -27.86 0.34
CA ASP A 529 9.22 -27.70 -0.91
C ASP A 529 9.71 -26.43 -1.60
N VAL A 530 10.69 -26.60 -2.50
CA VAL A 530 11.38 -25.49 -3.17
C VAL A 530 10.41 -24.66 -4.01
N ASP A 531 9.37 -25.26 -4.57
CA ASP A 531 8.39 -24.54 -5.38
C ASP A 531 7.47 -23.68 -4.50
N ASN A 532 6.95 -24.23 -3.39
CA ASN A 532 6.24 -23.47 -2.36
C ASN A 532 7.10 -22.32 -1.82
N PHE A 533 8.33 -22.61 -1.41
CA PHE A 533 9.24 -21.61 -0.85
C PHE A 533 9.56 -20.51 -1.86
N THR A 534 9.81 -20.87 -3.13
CA THR A 534 10.05 -19.89 -4.18
C THR A 534 8.83 -18.99 -4.37
N ARG A 535 7.61 -19.54 -4.45
CA ARG A 535 6.37 -18.76 -4.57
C ARG A 535 6.19 -17.82 -3.39
N PHE A 536 6.44 -18.30 -2.18
CA PHE A 536 6.32 -17.54 -0.94
C PHE A 536 7.25 -16.32 -0.94
N ILE A 537 8.56 -16.52 -1.12
CA ILE A 537 9.54 -15.41 -1.12
C ILE A 537 9.31 -14.47 -2.30
N ALA A 538 9.01 -15.04 -3.47
CA ALA A 538 8.69 -14.27 -4.65
C ALA A 538 7.53 -13.30 -4.38
N LEU A 539 6.42 -13.82 -3.87
CA LEU A 539 5.25 -13.00 -3.63
C LEU A 539 5.47 -12.01 -2.48
N GLU A 540 6.22 -12.39 -1.42
CA GLU A 540 6.60 -11.49 -0.32
C GLU A 540 7.31 -10.22 -0.85
N GLN A 541 8.23 -10.40 -1.79
CA GLN A 541 8.96 -9.31 -2.43
C GLN A 541 8.09 -8.51 -3.41
N LEU A 542 7.20 -9.18 -4.15
CA LEU A 542 6.27 -8.54 -5.07
C LEU A 542 5.33 -7.58 -4.34
N ILE A 543 4.75 -8.00 -3.21
CA ILE A 543 3.82 -7.18 -2.40
C ILE A 543 4.52 -6.22 -1.43
N ASN A 544 5.86 -6.25 -1.39
CA ASN A 544 6.70 -5.46 -0.48
C ASN A 544 6.34 -5.68 1.00
N HIS A 545 6.19 -6.94 1.42
CA HIS A 545 6.06 -7.26 2.83
C HIS A 545 7.42 -7.06 3.50
N TRP A 546 7.58 -5.96 4.23
CA TRP A 546 8.92 -5.52 4.60
C TRP A 546 9.56 -6.26 5.77
N ASP A 547 8.76 -6.85 6.66
CA ASP A 547 9.19 -7.55 7.87
C ASP A 547 8.77 -9.03 7.89
N GLY A 548 8.59 -9.65 6.71
CA GLY A 548 8.32 -11.08 6.54
C GLY A 548 9.56 -11.97 6.70
N TYR A 549 9.54 -13.17 6.09
CA TYR A 549 10.65 -14.13 6.21
C TYR A 549 11.96 -13.59 5.62
N THR A 550 11.88 -12.70 4.61
CA THR A 550 13.06 -12.03 4.08
C THR A 550 13.78 -11.18 5.14
N GLN A 551 13.16 -10.88 6.28
CA GLN A 551 13.76 -10.31 7.49
C GLN A 551 13.66 -11.26 8.72
N THR A 552 13.48 -12.57 8.49
CA THR A 552 13.36 -13.63 9.51
C THR A 552 12.25 -13.39 10.53
N ASN A 553 11.14 -12.81 10.10
CA ASN A 553 10.00 -12.50 10.96
C ASN A 553 8.67 -12.82 10.25
N ASN A 554 7.53 -12.77 10.96
CA ASN A 554 6.18 -12.81 10.36
C ASN A 554 5.94 -13.97 9.35
N TYR A 555 6.39 -15.18 9.69
CA TYR A 555 6.19 -16.37 8.86
C TYR A 555 5.87 -17.59 9.72
N ARG A 556 5.27 -18.59 9.08
CA ARG A 556 5.11 -19.94 9.62
C ARG A 556 5.78 -20.95 8.71
N MET A 557 6.14 -22.08 9.30
CA MET A 557 6.72 -23.19 8.58
C MET A 557 6.08 -24.50 9.05
N TYR A 558 5.61 -25.30 8.12
CA TYR A 558 4.96 -26.58 8.41
C TYR A 558 5.79 -27.72 7.81
N ASN A 559 6.18 -28.69 8.64
CA ASN A 559 6.76 -29.93 8.16
C ASN A 559 5.61 -30.87 7.74
N ASN A 560 5.35 -30.97 6.45
CA ASN A 560 4.25 -31.75 5.92
C ASN A 560 4.53 -33.26 6.09
N PRO A 561 3.74 -34.00 6.89
CA PRO A 561 4.00 -35.42 7.19
C PRO A 561 3.70 -36.37 6.01
N GLU A 562 3.20 -35.84 4.88
CA GLU A 562 3.02 -36.61 3.65
C GLU A 562 4.26 -36.56 2.76
N THR A 563 4.87 -35.39 2.62
CA THR A 563 6.05 -35.17 1.77
C THR A 563 7.36 -35.20 2.55
N MET A 564 7.30 -35.06 3.88
CA MET A 564 8.42 -34.83 4.79
C MET A 564 9.21 -33.55 4.50
N LYS A 565 8.58 -32.58 3.84
CA LYS A 565 9.18 -31.30 3.46
C LYS A 565 8.57 -30.14 4.22
N PHE A 566 9.40 -29.13 4.44
CA PHE A 566 8.99 -27.84 4.98
C PHE A 566 8.32 -26.98 3.91
N GLU A 567 7.14 -26.47 4.24
CA GLU A 567 6.38 -25.48 3.48
C GLU A 567 6.26 -24.19 4.30
N PHE A 568 6.46 -23.05 3.65
CA PHE A 568 6.48 -21.73 4.27
C PHE A 568 5.23 -20.93 3.87
N PHE A 569 4.77 -20.09 4.78
CA PHE A 569 3.64 -19.22 4.53
C PHE A 569 3.62 -17.98 5.44
N PRO A 570 2.94 -16.89 5.02
CA PRO A 570 2.95 -15.63 5.75
C PRO A 570 2.17 -15.71 7.06
N HIS A 571 2.56 -14.87 8.00
CA HIS A 571 1.79 -14.47 9.18
C HIS A 571 1.95 -12.97 9.40
N GLY A 572 1.03 -12.28 10.07
CA GLY A 572 1.23 -10.87 10.46
C GLY A 572 1.52 -9.92 9.29
N ALA A 573 0.87 -10.11 8.15
CA ALA A 573 1.14 -9.36 6.91
C ALA A 573 0.36 -8.02 6.86
N ASP A 574 0.49 -7.18 7.88
CA ASP A 574 -0.26 -5.92 8.02
C ASP A 574 0.42 -4.72 7.34
N GLN A 575 1.74 -4.75 7.18
CA GLN A 575 2.52 -3.70 6.53
C GLN A 575 2.99 -4.10 5.14
N LEU A 576 2.08 -3.93 4.18
CA LEU A 576 2.26 -4.28 2.78
C LEU A 576 2.04 -3.06 1.90
N PHE A 577 2.51 -3.12 0.64
CA PHE A 577 2.22 -2.13 -0.39
C PHE A 577 2.70 -0.69 -0.08
N GLU A 578 3.71 -0.54 0.79
CA GLU A 578 4.20 0.77 1.23
C GLU A 578 5.26 1.36 0.29
N ASP A 579 6.30 0.57 -0.03
CA ASP A 579 7.40 1.02 -0.88
C ASP A 579 7.25 0.48 -2.31
N LEU A 580 6.60 1.28 -3.17
CA LEU A 580 6.44 1.00 -4.59
C LEU A 580 7.79 0.72 -5.29
N GLY A 581 8.84 1.44 -4.92
CA GLY A 581 10.19 1.32 -5.50
C GLY A 581 11.02 0.18 -4.92
N GLY A 582 10.49 -0.54 -3.92
CA GLY A 582 11.22 -1.55 -3.16
C GLY A 582 11.88 -2.59 -4.08
N ASN A 583 13.19 -2.76 -3.91
CA ASN A 583 14.00 -3.69 -4.70
C ASN A 583 13.60 -5.15 -4.42
N ILE A 584 13.16 -5.88 -5.45
CA ILE A 584 12.80 -7.31 -5.35
C ILE A 584 14.02 -8.22 -5.05
N PHE A 585 15.24 -7.68 -5.18
CA PHE A 585 16.49 -8.34 -4.84
C PHE A 585 17.17 -7.72 -3.60
N ARG A 586 16.41 -7.02 -2.75
CA ARG A 586 16.93 -6.45 -1.50
C ARG A 586 17.64 -7.49 -0.63
N GLU A 587 18.42 -7.03 0.33
CA GLU A 587 19.13 -7.89 1.27
C GLU A 587 18.16 -8.84 2.03
N GLN A 588 18.60 -10.08 2.20
CA GLN A 588 17.81 -11.16 2.78
C GLN A 588 18.40 -11.60 4.13
N GLY A 589 17.59 -11.53 5.17
CA GLY A 589 17.92 -12.02 6.51
C GLY A 589 17.85 -13.55 6.64
N GLY A 590 16.94 -14.21 5.92
CA GLY A 590 16.80 -15.67 5.98
C GLY A 590 17.82 -16.39 5.09
N ILE A 591 18.43 -17.48 5.57
CA ILE A 591 19.48 -18.20 4.82
C ILE A 591 18.97 -18.81 3.51
N LEU A 592 17.76 -19.40 3.54
CA LEU A 592 17.13 -19.98 2.35
C LEU A 592 16.75 -18.89 1.34
N SER A 593 16.27 -17.74 1.82
CA SER A 593 15.95 -16.59 0.95
C SER A 593 17.20 -15.95 0.35
N ARG A 594 18.32 -15.89 1.09
CA ARG A 594 19.63 -15.51 0.55
C ARG A 594 20.04 -16.46 -0.56
N ALA A 595 20.04 -17.76 -0.30
CA ALA A 595 20.37 -18.77 -1.30
C ALA A 595 19.51 -18.59 -2.56
N LEU A 596 18.23 -18.23 -2.41
CA LEU A 596 17.30 -18.12 -3.54
C LEU A 596 17.61 -16.91 -4.42
N VAL A 597 17.99 -15.77 -3.84
CA VAL A 597 18.22 -14.54 -4.62
C VAL A 597 19.69 -14.26 -4.90
N GLN A 598 20.64 -15.01 -4.32
CA GLN A 598 22.07 -14.77 -4.45
C GLN A 598 22.81 -15.82 -5.31
N THR A 599 22.38 -17.10 -5.27
CA THR A 599 22.97 -18.16 -6.11
C THR A 599 22.47 -18.08 -7.56
N ASP A 600 23.26 -18.57 -8.52
CA ASP A 600 22.90 -18.54 -9.93
C ASP A 600 21.69 -19.43 -10.24
N SER A 601 21.60 -20.62 -9.64
CA SER A 601 20.45 -21.53 -9.80
C SER A 601 19.20 -20.95 -9.13
N GLY A 602 19.35 -20.39 -7.92
CA GLY A 602 18.29 -19.69 -7.19
C GLY A 602 17.75 -18.50 -7.97
N LYS A 603 18.61 -17.56 -8.41
CA LYS A 603 18.19 -16.35 -9.14
C LYS A 603 17.37 -16.67 -10.39
N ARG A 604 17.81 -17.67 -11.17
CA ARG A 604 17.05 -18.12 -12.35
C ARG A 604 15.67 -18.66 -11.97
N ARG A 605 15.57 -19.40 -10.86
CA ARG A 605 14.30 -19.92 -10.32
C ARG A 605 13.40 -18.79 -9.82
N TYR A 606 13.96 -17.84 -9.07
CA TYR A 606 13.29 -16.65 -8.56
C TYR A 606 12.73 -15.75 -9.67
N GLY A 607 13.56 -15.41 -10.67
CA GLY A 607 13.13 -14.57 -11.81
C GLY A 607 12.02 -15.21 -12.63
N ARG A 608 12.10 -16.52 -12.90
CA ARG A 608 10.99 -17.25 -13.55
C ARG A 608 9.71 -17.21 -12.71
N MET A 609 9.83 -17.39 -11.39
CA MET A 609 8.67 -17.30 -10.50
C MET A 609 8.06 -15.89 -10.47
N MET A 610 8.89 -14.83 -10.47
CA MET A 610 8.40 -13.45 -10.60
C MET A 610 7.54 -13.27 -11.84
N HIS A 611 8.03 -13.69 -13.01
CA HIS A 611 7.27 -13.60 -14.26
C HIS A 611 5.96 -14.40 -14.18
N GLN A 612 5.99 -15.61 -13.61
CA GLN A 612 4.78 -16.42 -13.41
C GLN A 612 3.75 -15.74 -12.50
N LEU A 613 4.19 -15.15 -11.37
CA LEU A 613 3.29 -14.42 -10.47
C LEU A 613 2.70 -13.18 -11.15
N LEU A 614 3.51 -12.41 -11.90
CA LEU A 614 3.04 -11.26 -12.66
C LEU A 614 2.00 -11.65 -13.72
N GLU A 615 2.09 -12.84 -14.28
CA GLU A 615 1.19 -13.34 -15.31
C GLU A 615 -0.10 -13.96 -14.73
N GLN A 616 0.01 -14.70 -13.63
CA GLN A 616 -1.07 -15.57 -13.15
C GLN A 616 -1.77 -15.08 -11.88
N VAL A 617 -1.10 -14.25 -11.07
CA VAL A 617 -1.57 -13.84 -9.74
C VAL A 617 -1.75 -12.32 -9.63
N TRP A 618 -0.82 -11.54 -10.18
CA TRP A 618 -0.86 -10.08 -10.17
C TRP A 618 -1.78 -9.53 -11.27
N ASP A 619 -3.08 -9.72 -11.12
CA ASP A 619 -4.08 -9.10 -11.98
C ASP A 619 -4.59 -7.81 -11.32
N GLU A 620 -4.18 -6.65 -11.86
CA GLU A 620 -4.45 -5.34 -11.26
C GLU A 620 -5.96 -5.08 -11.11
N SER A 621 -6.77 -5.49 -12.09
CA SER A 621 -8.22 -5.32 -12.05
C SER A 621 -8.86 -6.18 -10.95
N THR A 622 -8.45 -7.44 -10.82
CA THR A 622 -8.94 -8.34 -9.75
C THR A 622 -8.54 -7.84 -8.37
N ILE A 623 -7.30 -7.36 -8.20
CA ILE A 623 -6.84 -6.79 -6.94
C ILE A 623 -7.62 -5.51 -6.62
N LYS A 624 -7.78 -4.59 -7.57
CA LYS A 624 -8.58 -3.36 -7.40
C LYS A 624 -10.04 -3.68 -7.04
N ASN A 625 -10.65 -4.68 -7.67
CA ASN A 625 -12.02 -5.10 -7.34
C ASN A 625 -12.13 -5.61 -5.90
N ARG A 626 -11.16 -6.39 -5.42
CA ARG A 626 -11.11 -6.82 -4.01
C ARG A 626 -10.96 -5.63 -3.06
N ILE A 627 -10.13 -4.65 -3.40
CA ILE A 627 -10.01 -3.40 -2.63
C ILE A 627 -11.35 -2.66 -2.64
N ALA A 628 -12.02 -2.54 -3.79
CA ALA A 628 -13.29 -1.84 -3.96
C ALA A 628 -14.41 -2.47 -3.12
N GLU A 629 -14.56 -3.80 -3.17
CA GLU A 629 -15.52 -4.55 -2.37
C GLU A 629 -15.32 -4.31 -0.87
N THR A 630 -14.07 -4.44 -0.41
CA THR A 630 -13.73 -4.23 0.99
C THR A 630 -13.90 -2.78 1.42
N TYR A 631 -13.41 -1.82 0.62
CA TYR A 631 -13.54 -0.39 0.87
C TYR A 631 -15.01 0.00 1.06
N ARG A 632 -15.89 -0.43 0.15
CA ARG A 632 -17.32 -0.15 0.23
C ARG A 632 -17.96 -0.78 1.46
N LEU A 633 -17.49 -1.97 1.87
CA LEU A 633 -17.98 -2.66 3.05
C LEU A 633 -17.59 -1.92 4.35
N ILE A 634 -16.32 -1.50 4.48
CA ILE A 634 -15.78 -1.04 5.77
C ILE A 634 -15.77 0.48 5.95
N HIS A 635 -15.76 1.26 4.86
CA HIS A 635 -15.70 2.72 4.92
C HIS A 635 -16.78 3.33 5.84
N PRO A 636 -18.07 2.91 5.83
CA PRO A 636 -19.08 3.47 6.74
C PRO A 636 -18.76 3.28 8.23
N TYR A 637 -18.06 2.20 8.58
CA TYR A 637 -17.67 1.92 9.97
C TYR A 637 -16.47 2.75 10.39
N VAL A 638 -15.47 2.90 9.51
CA VAL A 638 -14.32 3.79 9.75
C VAL A 638 -14.76 5.24 9.83
N ALA A 639 -15.67 5.67 8.95
CA ALA A 639 -16.24 7.01 8.95
C ALA A 639 -17.03 7.33 10.22
N ALA A 640 -17.74 6.35 10.79
CA ALA A 640 -18.47 6.53 12.05
C ALA A 640 -17.55 6.67 13.28
N GLU A 641 -16.30 6.21 13.20
CA GLU A 641 -15.29 6.36 14.26
C GLU A 641 -14.62 7.75 14.29
N SER A 642 -15.02 8.67 13.41
CA SER A 642 -14.44 10.01 13.23
C SER A 642 -14.47 10.92 14.46
N GLY A 643 -15.16 10.53 15.54
CA GLY A 643 -15.10 11.19 16.84
C GLY A 643 -13.78 10.97 17.60
N LYS A 644 -12.96 9.98 17.20
CA LYS A 644 -11.70 9.59 17.86
C LYS A 644 -10.46 9.78 16.95
N GLY A 645 -10.14 11.01 16.52
CA GLY A 645 -8.85 11.36 15.90
C GLY A 645 -8.77 11.37 14.36
N ARG A 646 -7.57 11.21 13.78
CA ARG A 646 -7.25 11.29 12.32
C ARG A 646 -7.60 10.03 11.51
N ARG A 647 -8.36 9.08 12.09
CA ARG A 647 -8.48 7.71 11.55
C ARG A 647 -9.01 7.63 10.11
N VAL A 648 -9.98 8.46 9.74
CA VAL A 648 -10.55 8.48 8.37
C VAL A 648 -9.53 9.01 7.36
N GLU A 649 -8.77 10.05 7.71
CA GLU A 649 -7.74 10.62 6.86
C GLU A 649 -6.63 9.58 6.60
N GLU A 650 -6.15 8.91 7.64
CA GLU A 650 -5.14 7.85 7.54
C GLU A 650 -5.64 6.66 6.70
N PHE A 651 -6.91 6.28 6.85
CA PHE A 651 -7.55 5.24 6.05
C PHE A 651 -7.56 5.61 4.56
N GLU A 652 -8.07 6.79 4.21
CA GLU A 652 -8.17 7.23 2.82
C GLU A 652 -6.79 7.35 2.16
N GLU A 653 -5.81 7.82 2.92
CA GLU A 653 -4.43 7.97 2.46
C GLU A 653 -3.72 6.61 2.29
N ALA A 654 -3.96 5.65 3.20
CA ALA A 654 -3.45 4.28 3.07
C ALA A 654 -4.06 3.55 1.85
N VAL A 655 -5.37 3.67 1.63
CA VAL A 655 -6.04 3.09 0.44
C VAL A 655 -5.48 3.69 -0.85
N ARG A 656 -5.24 5.02 -0.89
CA ARG A 656 -4.63 5.67 -2.05
C ARG A 656 -3.25 5.09 -2.36
N ARG A 657 -2.39 4.96 -1.34
CA ARG A 657 -1.05 4.39 -1.51
C ARG A 657 -1.11 2.97 -2.06
N MET A 658 -2.00 2.14 -1.51
CA MET A 658 -2.22 0.77 -1.98
C MET A 658 -2.66 0.73 -3.44
N LEU A 659 -3.62 1.58 -3.86
CA LEU A 659 -4.07 1.65 -5.25
C LEU A 659 -2.94 2.07 -6.21
N ARG A 660 -2.13 3.06 -5.81
CA ARG A 660 -0.93 3.47 -6.56
C ARG A 660 0.07 2.33 -6.68
N PHE A 661 0.31 1.62 -5.58
CA PHE A 661 1.20 0.47 -5.55
C PHE A 661 0.74 -0.59 -6.55
N VAL A 662 -0.53 -1.02 -6.44
CA VAL A 662 -1.12 -2.05 -7.31
C VAL A 662 -0.99 -1.68 -8.79
N GLY A 663 -1.31 -0.43 -9.15
CA GLY A 663 -1.30 0.02 -10.55
C GLY A 663 0.09 0.15 -11.18
N ALA A 664 1.15 0.31 -10.39
CA ALA A 664 2.50 0.59 -10.90
C ALA A 664 3.51 -0.55 -10.66
N ARG A 665 3.28 -1.43 -9.67
CA ARG A 665 4.28 -2.40 -9.20
C ARG A 665 4.79 -3.33 -10.30
N ARG A 666 3.93 -3.79 -11.21
CA ARG A 666 4.33 -4.65 -12.34
C ARG A 666 5.52 -4.07 -13.11
N TYR A 667 5.45 -2.79 -13.46
CA TYR A 667 6.46 -2.15 -14.29
C TYR A 667 7.77 -1.94 -13.53
N VAL A 668 7.69 -1.61 -12.23
CA VAL A 668 8.88 -1.55 -11.35
C VAL A 668 9.58 -2.92 -11.31
N VAL A 669 8.82 -3.99 -11.12
CA VAL A 669 9.36 -5.36 -11.05
C VAL A 669 9.96 -5.78 -12.39
N LEU A 670 9.30 -5.50 -13.51
CA LEU A 670 9.82 -5.81 -14.85
C LEU A 670 11.14 -5.07 -15.14
N SER A 671 11.27 -3.80 -14.73
CA SER A 671 12.54 -3.06 -14.89
C SER A 671 13.67 -3.70 -14.08
N GLN A 672 13.39 -4.11 -12.84
CA GLN A 672 14.39 -4.74 -11.98
C GLN A 672 14.83 -6.10 -12.53
N LEU A 673 13.90 -6.88 -13.08
CA LEU A 673 14.21 -8.15 -13.75
C LEU A 673 15.08 -7.92 -14.99
N GLN A 674 14.71 -6.99 -15.87
CA GLN A 674 15.48 -6.67 -17.09
C GLN A 674 16.92 -6.23 -16.78
N ALA A 675 17.11 -5.38 -15.76
CA ALA A 675 18.44 -4.95 -15.34
C ALA A 675 19.35 -6.13 -14.96
N THR A 676 18.78 -7.16 -14.31
CA THR A 676 19.53 -8.38 -13.95
C THR A 676 19.76 -9.35 -15.12
N GLU A 677 18.91 -9.36 -16.13
CA GLU A 677 19.12 -10.15 -17.35
C GLU A 677 20.19 -9.54 -18.28
N GLN A 678 20.35 -8.22 -18.22
CA GLN A 678 21.38 -7.47 -18.95
C GLN A 678 22.75 -7.44 -18.24
N ASP A 679 22.86 -8.02 -17.04
CA ASP A 679 24.15 -8.21 -16.36
C ASP A 679 25.02 -9.19 -17.16
N HIS A 680 25.85 -8.59 -18.00
CA HIS A 680 26.87 -9.18 -18.85
C HIS A 680 27.79 -10.19 -18.12
N SER A 681 28.43 -11.07 -18.90
CA SER A 681 29.26 -12.16 -18.38
C SER A 681 30.33 -11.63 -17.41
N TRP A 682 30.76 -12.43 -16.44
CA TRP A 682 31.83 -12.02 -15.51
C TRP A 682 33.13 -11.58 -16.21
N ARG A 683 33.32 -11.91 -17.50
CA ARG A 683 34.45 -11.46 -18.33
C ARG A 683 34.33 -10.02 -18.81
N GLU A 684 33.12 -9.47 -18.83
CA GLU A 684 32.82 -8.07 -19.14
C GLU A 684 32.83 -7.21 -17.87
N ARG A 685 32.95 -7.82 -16.67
CA ARG A 685 33.24 -7.12 -15.41
C ARG A 685 34.69 -6.63 -15.41
N GLN A 686 35.00 -5.53 -16.11
CA GLN A 686 36.15 -4.72 -15.73
C GLN A 686 35.82 -4.03 -14.41
N HIS A 687 36.64 -4.29 -13.39
CA HIS A 687 36.53 -3.75 -12.04
C HIS A 687 36.06 -2.29 -11.99
N PHE A 688 34.90 -2.04 -11.37
CA PHE A 688 34.58 -0.74 -10.80
C PHE A 688 34.46 -0.88 -9.28
N GLY A 689 35.57 -0.59 -8.61
CA GLY A 689 35.65 -0.51 -7.15
C GLY A 689 34.95 0.73 -6.60
N PHE A 690 34.39 0.60 -5.39
CA PHE A 690 33.98 1.61 -4.40
C PHE A 690 33.05 2.78 -4.81
N ASN A 691 32.94 3.16 -6.08
CA ASN A 691 32.10 4.25 -6.57
C ASN A 691 30.67 3.81 -6.94
N SER A 692 30.37 2.51 -7.04
CA SER A 692 29.02 1.99 -7.34
C SER A 692 28.05 2.12 -6.16
N PHE A 693 28.55 2.25 -4.93
CA PHE A 693 27.71 2.45 -3.74
C PHE A 693 27.17 3.88 -3.63
N LEU A 694 27.87 4.86 -4.23
CA LEU A 694 27.44 6.26 -4.21
C LEU A 694 26.46 6.58 -5.35
N HIS A 695 26.62 5.98 -6.54
CA HIS A 695 25.70 6.24 -7.66
C HIS A 695 24.31 5.63 -7.50
N ALA A 696 24.15 4.55 -6.74
CA ALA A 696 22.82 3.99 -6.42
C ALA A 696 22.06 4.82 -5.38
N SER A 697 22.72 5.76 -4.70
CA SER A 697 22.15 6.50 -3.56
C SER A 697 21.71 7.93 -3.89
N HIS A 698 21.87 8.38 -5.13
CA HIS A 698 21.60 9.76 -5.56
C HIS A 698 20.53 9.92 -6.65
N HIS A 699 19.91 8.84 -7.12
CA HIS A 699 18.69 8.96 -7.94
C HIS A 699 17.47 8.73 -7.05
N ASP A 700 16.95 9.84 -6.51
CA ASP A 700 15.62 9.94 -5.93
C ASP A 700 14.58 9.51 -7.00
N TRP A 701 13.86 8.42 -6.71
CA TRP A 701 12.74 7.85 -7.48
C TRP A 701 11.42 8.61 -7.26
#